data_AF-A0A9W9ALK9-F1
#
_entry.id   AF-A0A9W9ALK9-F1
#
_cell.length_a   1.000
_cell.length_b   1.000
_cell.length_c   1.000
_cell.angle_alpha   90.00
_cell.angle_beta   90.00
_cell.angle_gamma   90.00
#
_symmetry.space_group_name_H-M   'P 1'
#
loop_
_entity.id
_entity.type
_entity.pdbx_description
1 polymer ?
#
loop_
_entity_poly.entity_id
_entity_poly.type
_entity_poly.pdbx_seq_one_letter_code
_entity_poly.pdbx_strand_id
1 'polypeptide(L)'
;MSDALLNAFTDSSTQSLSNFELTLGSLPSDFSTPPRPGLRVPSATSQTTAQSSAAVTTPPPATLSFRRKGESSLSRKLTAETEVEGNLETPSAEKSRWGDAGLDTPSSARPPASRHRSRPSISGSQKGVPLTLRDQEKHIDSLKKENFDIKLRVHFLEERLAELAPEQMDAALKQNITLKIETHNRGREIKRLKKLLLELERELERLQRSTGNRGARERELEAKLEERDREIRELRRRRASIDGGDAALREVEGRNTELEEELENVRGLLEDNVMEIERLQDLVERKGNTSSAGDAHRIDELESDLDQLKQTITEQAQLLDQKEDDKVDLLDEIEALRLNIENLQQRREVESIERSESRAQMLEEREEREAVEDDLNALKDRLAAALIELQQKEDDIERKDQMLEDMASQHQQIVGEVEEEWRGEVAEHKQQVEELRDVLAERDTECKELRITVTELEAAMNDLHGKFEATLAHLEQEADDKDAQIESLNEAIEKLSEQVYILEDENDKFKEDHDKMKEEDDAERERLETLAAALKEKLTKLKAELDEMTEMYETCRQDIHAHRSRQEELATHVETLVDELEREREARERAESDLDAADKEHDAKLRAERRALEAKESALQSTLDDLARTQSLLTQREADLQAVQTALQTLETESKRAGETHSTAQFSLQLEVDRLKRDLERLEAELSRARADLNDKDHKGRDRDGAFDKLHAENRDLASQLAAQTQARLNISEKLDNAQASLRTAESDIASFKIRVSELEMRLSKDQRSLLSAESQYRDQLTERNTLLLTIYQYMDKILGVDKTPKKSGQAETKPFTNFGVFHDNLITRLKALSQIQMDFDKRCKDIEGRFTEKMADMRKQLDNRWKQIDKFEAGVKAFAETKTTWRRKYNAKEGEVEALKTTNAELSAQLSSTRRPGQTDSMEIRSLSARAVTAERRLNNAQNQLLATEEKVASMSQKTAAADSKWEARVKEYESRLKSAEERVKRERQGSKERVNELENQLKSLQRQLDLAQKRSQQLTGVIDTNKAGSGSANSSPSSR
;
A
#
# COMPACT_ATOMS: atom_id res chain seq x y z
N MET A 1 -20.11 -24.78 -55.77
CA MET A 1 -21.43 -24.51 -55.17
C MET A 1 -21.24 -23.46 -54.09
N SER A 2 -22.07 -22.44 -53.95
CA SER A 2 -22.93 -21.77 -54.94
C SER A 2 -23.50 -20.51 -54.26
N ASP A 3 -23.40 -19.38 -54.94
CA ASP A 3 -24.49 -18.45 -55.30
C ASP A 3 -25.45 -17.95 -54.19
N ALA A 4 -25.92 -16.69 -54.18
CA ALA A 4 -25.89 -15.62 -55.19
C ALA A 4 -25.75 -14.24 -54.49
N LEU A 5 -25.20 -13.16 -55.09
CA LEU A 5 -25.77 -12.26 -56.13
C LEU A 5 -27.09 -11.56 -55.70
N LEU A 6 -27.49 -10.36 -56.15
CA LEU A 6 -26.99 -9.37 -57.13
C LEU A 6 -26.92 -7.96 -56.45
N ASN A 7 -25.92 -7.10 -56.71
CA ASN A 7 -25.72 -6.18 -57.86
C ASN A 7 -26.82 -5.12 -58.13
N ALA A 8 -26.44 -3.84 -58.18
CA ALA A 8 -26.66 -2.88 -59.29
C ALA A 8 -26.09 -1.49 -58.91
N PHE A 9 -24.99 -1.02 -59.51
CA PHE A 9 -24.89 -0.17 -60.73
C PHE A 9 -25.34 1.31 -60.52
N THR A 10 -24.69 2.35 -61.07
CA THR A 10 -23.68 2.45 -62.15
C THR A 10 -22.46 3.37 -61.84
N ASP A 11 -21.46 3.29 -62.71
CA ASP A 11 -20.31 4.19 -62.99
C ASP A 11 -20.65 5.71 -63.08
N SER A 12 -19.71 6.68 -63.14
CA SER A 12 -18.45 6.66 -63.89
C SER A 12 -17.42 7.78 -63.59
N SER A 13 -16.26 7.66 -64.26
CA SER A 13 -15.31 8.69 -64.73
C SER A 13 -14.58 9.63 -63.75
N THR A 14 -13.30 9.30 -63.54
CA THR A 14 -12.11 10.17 -63.68
C THR A 14 -12.29 11.66 -64.05
N GLN A 15 -11.59 12.58 -63.36
CA GLN A 15 -10.48 13.38 -63.94
C GLN A 15 -9.75 14.30 -62.91
N SER A 16 -8.75 15.04 -63.40
CA SER A 16 -7.58 15.60 -62.70
C SER A 16 -7.58 17.13 -62.47
N LEU A 17 -6.66 17.62 -61.61
CA LEU A 17 -6.13 19.00 -61.49
C LEU A 17 -7.10 20.09 -60.96
N SER A 18 -6.73 20.92 -59.98
CA SER A 18 -5.70 21.97 -60.13
C SER A 18 -5.44 22.76 -58.82
N ASN A 19 -4.28 23.43 -58.74
CA ASN A 19 -3.91 24.46 -57.74
C ASN A 19 -3.51 25.75 -58.49
N PHE A 20 -4.00 26.92 -58.08
CA PHE A 20 -3.48 28.26 -58.46
C PHE A 20 -3.87 29.28 -57.34
N GLU A 21 -3.11 30.29 -56.92
CA GLU A 21 -1.67 30.62 -57.08
C GLU A 21 -1.25 31.83 -56.15
N LEU A 22 0.08 32.03 -55.96
CA LEU A 22 0.89 33.29 -55.94
C LEU A 22 0.38 34.65 -55.33
N THR A 23 1.19 35.59 -54.77
CA THR A 23 2.52 35.61 -54.07
C THR A 23 2.88 37.02 -53.50
N LEU A 24 3.91 37.08 -52.62
CA LEU A 24 4.91 38.19 -52.41
C LEU A 24 4.46 39.56 -51.81
N GLY A 25 5.30 40.30 -51.06
CA GLY A 25 6.66 39.98 -50.54
C GLY A 25 7.44 41.19 -49.93
N SER A 26 8.64 40.91 -49.35
CA SER A 26 9.68 41.83 -48.80
C SER A 26 9.34 42.59 -47.48
N LEU A 27 10.16 42.71 -46.40
CA LEU A 27 11.64 42.68 -46.11
C LEU A 27 12.40 43.98 -46.44
N PRO A 28 13.51 44.37 -45.72
CA PRO A 28 14.35 43.60 -44.78
C PRO A 28 14.73 44.30 -43.42
N SER A 29 15.91 43.94 -42.87
CA SER A 29 16.56 44.15 -41.54
C SER A 29 17.02 45.62 -41.20
N ASP A 30 17.57 46.02 -40.03
CA ASP A 30 18.75 45.46 -39.31
C ASP A 30 19.05 45.95 -37.84
N PHE A 31 20.20 45.49 -37.31
CA PHE A 31 20.84 45.63 -35.96
C PHE A 31 20.90 47.01 -35.23
N SER A 32 20.97 47.02 -33.87
CA SER A 32 22.09 47.58 -33.03
C SER A 32 21.73 47.96 -31.55
N THR A 33 22.74 48.02 -30.65
CA THR A 33 22.75 48.52 -29.23
C THR A 33 24.19 48.95 -28.82
N PRO A 34 24.52 49.53 -27.63
CA PRO A 34 23.72 50.02 -26.48
C PRO A 34 23.75 51.59 -26.34
N PRO A 35 24.49 52.36 -25.47
CA PRO A 35 25.45 52.10 -24.37
C PRO A 35 25.07 52.77 -23.00
N ARG A 36 26.05 53.24 -22.19
CA ARG A 36 25.97 54.13 -20.99
C ARG A 36 27.22 55.05 -20.95
N PRO A 37 27.27 56.19 -20.21
CA PRO A 37 27.69 56.24 -18.77
C PRO A 37 26.99 57.36 -17.93
N GLY A 38 27.18 57.55 -16.61
CA GLY A 38 27.85 56.78 -15.53
C GLY A 38 28.30 57.62 -14.30
N LEU A 39 28.57 56.96 -13.14
CA LEU A 39 29.22 57.48 -11.88
C LEU A 39 28.44 58.55 -11.05
N ARG A 40 28.59 58.78 -9.72
CA ARG A 40 29.19 58.13 -8.49
C ARG A 40 28.45 58.72 -7.23
N VAL A 41 28.14 58.02 -6.11
CA VAL A 41 28.93 57.64 -4.89
C VAL A 41 29.51 58.87 -4.11
N PRO A 42 29.57 58.94 -2.74
CA PRO A 42 29.19 58.04 -1.60
C PRO A 42 28.01 58.58 -0.73
N SER A 43 27.41 57.99 0.33
CA SER A 43 27.71 57.00 1.42
C SER A 43 28.18 57.59 2.78
N ALA A 44 27.34 57.51 3.85
CA ALA A 44 27.64 57.35 5.30
C ALA A 44 26.44 57.76 6.22
N THR A 45 26.25 57.36 7.50
CA THR A 45 26.60 56.15 8.29
C THR A 45 25.83 56.15 9.66
N SER A 46 25.21 55.01 10.03
CA SER A 46 24.86 54.47 11.38
C SER A 46 24.04 55.20 12.49
N GLN A 47 23.18 54.38 13.12
CA GLN A 47 22.98 54.12 14.58
C GLN A 47 21.85 54.78 15.44
N THR A 48 20.89 53.92 15.83
CA THR A 48 20.20 53.80 17.17
C THR A 48 19.33 54.96 17.70
N THR A 49 18.29 54.81 18.56
CA THR A 49 17.87 53.73 19.50
C THR A 49 16.35 53.78 19.79
N ALA A 50 15.72 52.64 20.12
CA ALA A 50 14.49 52.47 20.94
C ALA A 50 13.15 53.16 20.53
N GLN A 51 12.02 52.95 21.24
CA GLN A 51 11.22 51.71 21.48
C GLN A 51 9.88 52.08 22.18
N SER A 52 8.74 51.50 21.77
CA SER A 52 7.43 51.52 22.51
C SER A 52 6.75 52.92 22.69
N SER A 53 5.46 53.10 23.00
CA SER A 53 4.32 52.20 23.31
C SER A 53 3.00 52.69 22.69
N ALA A 54 1.89 51.93 22.83
CA ALA A 54 0.52 52.31 22.45
C ALA A 54 -0.15 53.28 23.49
N ALA A 55 -1.44 53.68 23.45
CA ALA A 55 -2.66 53.17 22.82
C ALA A 55 -3.83 54.20 22.82
N VAL A 56 -5.04 53.77 22.39
CA VAL A 56 -6.40 54.35 22.71
C VAL A 56 -6.76 55.70 22.02
N THR A 57 -8.02 56.15 21.84
CA THR A 57 -9.30 55.64 21.25
C THR A 57 -10.36 56.77 21.42
N THR A 58 -11.28 57.00 20.46
CA THR A 58 -12.54 57.82 20.58
C THR A 58 -12.45 59.36 20.84
N PRO A 59 -13.55 60.18 20.70
CA PRO A 59 -14.80 60.05 19.93
C PRO A 59 -15.14 61.29 18.99
N PRO A 60 -16.26 62.09 19.04
CA PRO A 60 -17.08 62.44 17.83
C PRO A 60 -17.46 63.97 17.78
N PRO A 61 -18.65 64.49 17.32
CA PRO A 61 -19.76 63.98 16.48
C PRO A 61 -20.36 64.96 15.40
N ALA A 62 -21.43 64.50 14.72
CA ALA A 62 -22.71 65.21 14.45
C ALA A 62 -23.05 65.97 13.11
N THR A 63 -24.22 65.59 12.57
CA THR A 63 -25.33 66.40 11.96
C THR A 63 -25.39 66.86 10.47
N LEU A 64 -26.48 66.40 9.80
CA LEU A 64 -27.46 67.12 8.95
C LEU A 64 -27.11 67.70 7.55
N SER A 65 -27.33 66.85 6.52
CA SER A 65 -28.30 67.02 5.40
C SER A 65 -28.51 68.34 4.60
N PHE A 66 -28.72 68.13 3.28
CA PHE A 66 -29.63 68.81 2.31
C PHE A 66 -29.11 69.88 1.31
N ARG A 67 -29.52 69.67 0.03
CA ARG A 67 -30.07 70.65 -0.96
C ARG A 67 -29.21 71.28 -2.08
N ARG A 68 -29.35 70.67 -3.28
CA ARG A 68 -29.59 71.25 -4.63
C ARG A 68 -28.82 72.50 -5.16
N LYS A 69 -28.13 72.23 -6.28
CA LYS A 69 -28.38 72.77 -7.66
C LYS A 69 -27.92 74.19 -8.03
N GLY A 70 -27.22 74.25 -9.18
CA GLY A 70 -27.17 75.38 -10.11
C GLY A 70 -25.78 75.98 -10.29
N GLU A 71 -25.42 76.55 -11.45
CA GLU A 71 -25.91 76.48 -12.86
C GLU A 71 -24.89 77.38 -13.67
N SER A 72 -24.68 77.41 -15.00
CA SER A 72 -25.27 76.73 -16.16
C SER A 72 -24.42 76.95 -17.46
N SER A 73 -24.47 75.98 -18.40
CA SER A 73 -24.70 76.20 -19.85
C SER A 73 -23.58 76.46 -20.89
N LEU A 74 -24.01 76.41 -22.17
CA LEU A 74 -23.33 76.66 -23.46
C LEU A 74 -22.40 75.53 -24.00
N SER A 75 -22.41 75.16 -25.29
CA SER A 75 -23.28 75.56 -26.42
C SER A 75 -23.20 74.60 -27.62
N ARG A 76 -24.37 74.19 -28.18
CA ARG A 76 -24.67 73.89 -29.61
C ARG A 76 -23.87 72.75 -30.32
N LYS A 77 -24.33 72.16 -31.45
CA LYS A 77 -25.50 72.44 -32.32
C LYS A 77 -26.07 71.13 -32.94
N LEU A 78 -27.40 70.96 -32.88
CA LEU A 78 -28.41 70.51 -33.89
C LEU A 78 -27.97 69.58 -35.06
N THR A 79 -28.80 68.70 -35.66
CA THR A 79 -30.23 68.26 -35.57
C THR A 79 -30.29 66.91 -36.34
N ALA A 80 -31.33 66.07 -36.37
CA ALA A 80 -32.77 66.20 -36.63
C ALA A 80 -33.38 64.77 -36.50
N GLU A 81 -34.68 64.44 -36.43
CA GLU A 81 -36.03 65.06 -36.26
C GLU A 81 -36.96 63.88 -35.85
N THR A 82 -38.14 63.97 -35.21
CA THR A 82 -38.83 65.04 -34.47
C THR A 82 -40.01 64.37 -33.72
N GLU A 83 -40.06 64.52 -32.38
CA GLU A 83 -41.27 64.63 -31.53
C GLU A 83 -42.35 63.49 -31.54
N VAL A 84 -43.21 63.27 -30.53
CA VAL A 84 -43.35 63.91 -29.20
C VAL A 84 -43.92 62.94 -28.15
N GLU A 85 -43.81 63.36 -26.89
CA GLU A 85 -44.51 62.96 -25.65
C GLU A 85 -46.02 62.60 -25.83
N GLY A 86 -46.69 61.91 -24.90
CA GLY A 86 -46.28 61.48 -23.56
C GLY A 86 -47.48 60.93 -22.78
N ASN A 87 -47.74 61.50 -21.60
CA ASN A 87 -48.84 61.20 -20.66
C ASN A 87 -48.93 59.78 -20.06
N LEU A 88 -48.49 59.75 -18.80
CA LEU A 88 -49.18 59.10 -17.69
C LEU A 88 -50.69 59.46 -17.69
N GLU A 89 -51.61 58.50 -17.54
CA GLU A 89 -52.85 58.65 -16.75
C GLU A 89 -53.57 57.31 -16.49
N THR A 90 -54.34 57.24 -15.41
CA THR A 90 -55.07 56.06 -14.90
C THR A 90 -56.53 56.03 -15.36
N PRO A 91 -57.24 54.89 -15.30
CA PRO A 91 -58.21 54.75 -14.18
C PRO A 91 -58.50 53.31 -13.68
N SER A 92 -59.28 53.24 -12.58
CA SER A 92 -60.39 52.30 -12.23
C SER A 92 -60.57 50.92 -12.93
N ALA A 93 -61.06 49.84 -12.29
CA ALA A 93 -61.47 49.50 -10.90
C ALA A 93 -61.79 47.95 -10.85
N GLU A 94 -62.49 47.29 -9.89
CA GLU A 94 -63.19 47.69 -8.67
C GLU A 94 -63.18 46.62 -7.53
N LYS A 95 -64.22 45.78 -7.40
CA LYS A 95 -64.55 44.83 -6.30
C LYS A 95 -64.15 43.38 -6.64
N SER A 96 -63.73 42.50 -5.69
CA SER A 96 -64.49 41.86 -4.58
C SER A 96 -65.59 40.88 -5.07
N ARG A 97 -65.87 39.68 -4.52
CA ARG A 97 -65.44 38.95 -3.28
C ARG A 97 -66.24 37.60 -3.20
N TRP A 98 -65.68 36.51 -2.63
CA TRP A 98 -66.23 35.11 -2.59
C TRP A 98 -66.29 34.41 -3.98
N GLY A 99 -66.41 33.08 -4.14
CA GLY A 99 -66.60 31.90 -3.26
C GLY A 99 -67.44 30.87 -4.06
N ASP A 100 -67.41 29.54 -3.91
CA ASP A 100 -66.95 28.61 -2.85
C ASP A 100 -66.80 27.18 -3.46
N ALA A 101 -66.44 26.16 -2.65
CA ALA A 101 -66.49 24.70 -2.89
C ALA A 101 -65.47 24.04 -3.85
N GLY A 102 -64.91 22.88 -3.45
CA GLY A 102 -64.38 21.90 -4.42
C GLY A 102 -63.13 21.04 -4.14
N LEU A 103 -62.99 20.42 -2.96
CA LEU A 103 -62.28 19.14 -2.70
C LEU A 103 -60.77 18.90 -3.08
N ASP A 104 -60.10 18.23 -2.13
CA ASP A 104 -59.20 17.06 -2.27
C ASP A 104 -57.91 17.07 -3.12
N THR A 105 -56.81 17.35 -2.40
CA THR A 105 -55.54 16.57 -2.41
C THR A 105 -54.63 16.58 -3.67
N PRO A 106 -53.31 16.25 -3.53
CA PRO A 106 -52.29 16.91 -4.35
C PRO A 106 -51.63 16.03 -5.42
N SER A 107 -51.03 16.69 -6.42
CA SER A 107 -49.85 16.14 -7.09
C SER A 107 -48.81 17.19 -7.49
N SER A 108 -47.56 16.80 -7.21
CA SER A 108 -46.26 17.30 -7.66
C SER A 108 -46.19 18.15 -8.94
N ALA A 109 -45.39 19.22 -8.88
CA ALA A 109 -44.80 19.83 -10.09
C ALA A 109 -43.35 20.34 -9.88
N ARG A 110 -42.39 19.53 -10.38
CA ARG A 110 -41.24 19.97 -11.21
C ARG A 110 -40.07 20.79 -10.60
N PRO A 111 -38.85 20.21 -10.56
CA PRO A 111 -37.58 20.96 -10.47
C PRO A 111 -36.90 21.19 -11.84
N PRO A 112 -36.01 22.20 -11.98
CA PRO A 112 -35.12 22.34 -13.15
C PRO A 112 -33.59 22.34 -12.85
N ALA A 113 -32.83 21.78 -13.79
CA ALA A 113 -31.45 22.14 -14.16
C ALA A 113 -30.25 22.06 -13.14
N SER A 114 -29.60 20.89 -13.11
CA SER A 114 -28.16 20.69 -13.43
C SER A 114 -27.03 21.56 -12.82
N ARG A 115 -26.12 20.93 -12.05
CA ARG A 115 -24.68 20.87 -12.42
C ARG A 115 -23.83 19.80 -11.68
N HIS A 116 -22.72 19.45 -12.34
CA HIS A 116 -21.75 18.35 -12.15
C HIS A 116 -21.11 18.02 -10.78
N ARG A 117 -20.69 16.72 -10.71
CA ARG A 117 -19.42 16.14 -10.17
C ARG A 117 -19.30 15.73 -8.67
N SER A 118 -19.37 14.40 -8.49
CA SER A 118 -18.25 13.54 -8.00
C SER A 118 -17.84 13.48 -6.51
N ARG A 119 -18.37 12.43 -5.85
CA ARG A 119 -17.63 11.43 -5.05
C ARG A 119 -17.07 11.89 -3.67
N PRO A 120 -16.66 10.97 -2.77
CA PRO A 120 -17.57 10.58 -1.69
C PRO A 120 -17.00 10.80 -0.27
N SER A 121 -17.87 10.93 0.72
CA SER A 121 -17.51 10.77 2.13
C SER A 121 -18.68 10.27 2.98
N ILE A 122 -18.41 9.20 3.72
CA ILE A 122 -18.91 8.82 5.06
C ILE A 122 -20.38 9.15 5.40
N SER A 123 -21.15 8.09 5.62
CA SER A 123 -22.43 8.12 6.34
C SER A 123 -22.23 8.38 7.84
N GLY A 124 -22.94 9.36 8.39
CA GLY A 124 -22.97 9.66 9.84
C GLY A 124 -24.13 10.61 10.14
N SER A 125 -25.32 10.06 10.40
CA SER A 125 -26.57 10.81 10.40
C SER A 125 -27.00 11.28 11.80
N GLN A 126 -26.45 12.39 12.27
CA GLN A 126 -27.06 13.16 13.36
C GLN A 126 -27.57 14.52 12.87
N LYS A 127 -28.89 14.76 12.99
CA LYS A 127 -29.51 16.07 12.75
C LYS A 127 -29.32 16.95 13.98
N GLY A 128 -28.26 17.75 13.98
CA GLY A 128 -27.99 18.72 15.05
C GLY A 128 -29.09 19.78 15.21
N VAL A 129 -29.24 20.26 16.45
CA VAL A 129 -30.08 21.41 16.84
C VAL A 129 -29.78 22.63 15.95
N PRO A 130 -30.78 23.45 15.56
CA PRO A 130 -30.57 24.62 14.70
C PRO A 130 -29.64 25.65 15.35
N LEU A 131 -28.37 25.61 14.95
CA LEU A 131 -27.31 26.53 15.36
C LEU A 131 -27.70 27.98 15.01
N THR A 132 -27.43 28.95 15.90
CA THR A 132 -27.86 30.35 15.67
C THR A 132 -27.18 30.94 14.42
N LEU A 133 -27.81 31.89 13.71
CA LEU A 133 -27.22 32.53 12.52
C LEU A 133 -25.80 33.07 12.75
N ARG A 134 -25.53 33.58 13.96
CA ARG A 134 -24.23 34.14 14.34
C ARG A 134 -23.17 33.07 14.58
N ASP A 135 -23.58 31.87 14.98
CA ASP A 135 -22.70 30.72 15.16
C ASP A 135 -22.54 29.93 13.85
N GLN A 136 -23.55 29.96 12.96
CA GLN A 136 -23.42 29.56 11.56
C GLN A 136 -22.39 30.44 10.84
N GLU A 137 -22.42 31.77 11.01
CA GLU A 137 -21.39 32.67 10.46
C GLU A 137 -19.98 32.31 10.97
N LYS A 138 -19.80 32.12 12.29
CA LYS A 138 -18.50 31.68 12.86
C LYS A 138 -18.05 30.34 12.29
N HIS A 139 -18.95 29.36 12.16
CA HIS A 139 -18.62 28.05 11.64
C HIS A 139 -18.25 28.13 10.15
N ILE A 140 -18.98 28.92 9.37
CA ILE A 140 -18.66 29.26 7.97
C ILE A 140 -17.28 29.93 7.86
N ASP A 141 -16.93 30.84 8.78
CA ASP A 141 -15.62 31.51 8.79
C ASP A 141 -14.47 30.62 9.28
N SER A 142 -14.73 29.65 10.17
CA SER A 142 -13.78 28.58 10.50
C SER A 142 -13.54 27.70 9.27
N LEU A 143 -14.61 27.20 8.65
CA LEU A 143 -14.56 26.40 7.43
C LEU A 143 -13.87 27.14 6.27
N LYS A 144 -14.03 28.47 6.13
CA LYS A 144 -13.28 29.27 5.14
C LYS A 144 -11.78 29.25 5.42
N LYS A 145 -11.35 29.37 6.67
CA LYS A 145 -9.92 29.30 7.07
C LYS A 145 -9.37 27.90 6.86
N GLU A 146 -10.05 26.88 7.36
CA GLU A 146 -9.68 25.48 7.17
C GLU A 146 -9.59 25.13 5.67
N ASN A 147 -10.53 25.61 4.84
CA ASN A 147 -10.49 25.40 3.39
C ASN A 147 -9.36 26.18 2.70
N PHE A 148 -8.92 27.32 3.25
CA PHE A 148 -7.73 28.05 2.79
C PHE A 148 -6.44 27.32 3.18
N ASP A 149 -6.31 26.87 4.43
CA ASP A 149 -5.16 26.13 4.92
C ASP A 149 -5.02 24.75 4.24
N ILE A 150 -6.15 24.09 3.95
CA ILE A 150 -6.18 22.86 3.12
C ILE A 150 -5.72 23.17 1.69
N LYS A 151 -6.14 24.28 1.07
CA LYS A 151 -5.63 24.69 -0.25
C LYS A 151 -4.13 24.99 -0.23
N LEU A 152 -3.63 25.62 0.83
CA LEU A 152 -2.19 25.86 1.02
C LEU A 152 -1.42 24.54 1.16
N ARG A 153 -1.93 23.60 1.96
CA ARG A 153 -1.37 22.24 2.09
C ARG A 153 -1.41 21.47 0.77
N VAL A 154 -2.51 21.54 0.02
CA VAL A 154 -2.61 20.91 -1.32
C VAL A 154 -1.59 21.52 -2.27
N HIS A 155 -1.45 22.85 -2.34
CA HIS A 155 -0.43 23.50 -3.17
C HIS A 155 0.98 23.01 -2.81
N PHE A 156 1.37 23.06 -1.53
CA PHE A 156 2.69 22.60 -1.11
C PHE A 156 2.90 21.09 -1.27
N LEU A 157 1.84 20.27 -1.28
CA LEU A 157 1.93 18.84 -1.59
C LEU A 157 2.02 18.58 -3.11
N GLU A 158 1.33 19.36 -3.94
CA GLU A 158 1.43 19.30 -5.41
C GLU A 158 2.81 19.77 -5.88
N GLU A 159 3.32 20.86 -5.30
CA GLU A 159 4.67 21.42 -5.51
C GLU A 159 5.75 20.41 -5.08
N ARG A 160 5.62 19.84 -3.89
CA ARG A 160 6.53 18.79 -3.40
C ARG A 160 6.43 17.48 -4.18
N LEU A 161 5.27 17.12 -4.73
CA LEU A 161 5.11 15.99 -5.65
C LEU A 161 5.75 16.26 -7.02
N ALA A 162 5.69 17.50 -7.52
CA ALA A 162 6.37 17.90 -8.75
C ALA A 162 7.91 17.86 -8.59
N GLU A 163 8.44 18.22 -7.41
CA GLU A 163 9.87 18.10 -7.10
C GLU A 163 10.32 16.64 -6.91
N LEU A 164 9.61 15.83 -6.11
CA LEU A 164 10.05 14.47 -5.76
C LEU A 164 9.73 13.40 -6.82
N ALA A 165 8.71 13.59 -7.66
CA ALA A 165 8.26 12.56 -8.60
C ALA A 165 7.88 13.12 -10.00
N PRO A 166 8.74 13.90 -10.67
CA PRO A 166 8.42 14.48 -11.97
C PRO A 166 8.09 13.40 -13.03
N GLU A 167 8.80 12.26 -13.10
CA GLU A 167 8.43 11.17 -14.03
C GLU A 167 7.02 10.61 -13.74
N GLN A 168 6.54 10.61 -12.48
CA GLN A 168 5.18 10.17 -12.15
C GLN A 168 4.12 11.24 -12.42
N MET A 169 4.42 12.52 -12.16
CA MET A 169 3.55 13.63 -12.54
C MET A 169 3.36 13.68 -14.07
N ASP A 170 4.46 13.49 -14.80
CA ASP A 170 4.49 13.47 -16.26
C ASP A 170 3.81 12.19 -16.82
N ALA A 171 3.93 11.05 -16.14
CA ALA A 171 3.15 9.84 -16.44
C ALA A 171 1.64 10.03 -16.17
N ALA A 172 1.25 10.67 -15.07
CA ALA A 172 -0.14 10.97 -14.74
C ALA A 172 -0.75 12.02 -15.69
N LEU A 173 0.04 12.99 -16.16
CA LEU A 173 -0.33 13.94 -17.21
C LEU A 173 -0.45 13.26 -18.57
N LYS A 174 0.50 12.39 -18.96
CA LYS A 174 0.39 11.55 -20.16
C LYS A 174 -0.81 10.62 -20.09
N GLN A 175 -1.09 10.02 -18.94
CA GLN A 175 -2.30 9.22 -18.72
C GLN A 175 -3.56 10.08 -18.78
N ASN A 176 -3.56 11.32 -18.27
CA ASN A 176 -4.67 12.26 -18.44
C ASN A 176 -4.87 12.68 -19.91
N ILE A 177 -3.78 12.84 -20.68
CA ILE A 177 -3.83 13.14 -22.11
C ILE A 177 -4.35 11.93 -22.88
N THR A 178 -3.87 10.72 -22.60
CA THR A 178 -4.40 9.47 -23.14
C THR A 178 -5.86 9.26 -22.76
N LEU A 179 -6.27 9.52 -21.52
CA LEU A 179 -7.67 9.46 -21.08
C LEU A 179 -8.54 10.57 -21.71
N LYS A 180 -7.99 11.75 -22.00
CA LYS A 180 -8.67 12.79 -22.80
C LYS A 180 -8.81 12.37 -24.26
N ILE A 181 -7.78 11.76 -24.85
CA ILE A 181 -7.82 11.20 -26.21
C ILE A 181 -8.80 10.02 -26.27
N GLU A 182 -8.82 9.14 -25.27
CA GLU A 182 -9.77 8.03 -25.14
C GLU A 182 -11.20 8.50 -24.87
N THR A 183 -11.43 9.52 -24.04
CA THR A 183 -12.78 10.07 -23.84
C THR A 183 -13.24 10.91 -25.03
N HIS A 184 -12.34 11.54 -25.78
CA HIS A 184 -12.64 12.17 -27.06
C HIS A 184 -12.88 11.14 -28.17
N ASN A 185 -12.13 10.03 -28.19
CA ASN A 185 -12.30 8.95 -29.16
C ASN A 185 -13.53 8.09 -28.83
N ARG A 186 -13.79 7.74 -27.56
CA ARG A 186 -15.09 7.19 -27.13
C ARG A 186 -16.22 8.19 -27.32
N GLY A 187 -15.98 9.49 -27.21
CA GLY A 187 -16.96 10.54 -27.54
C GLY A 187 -17.25 10.63 -29.05
N ARG A 188 -16.24 10.45 -29.90
CA ARG A 188 -16.38 10.28 -31.35
C ARG A 188 -17.04 8.96 -31.70
N GLU A 189 -16.73 7.88 -31.00
CA GLU A 189 -17.32 6.56 -31.20
C GLU A 189 -18.77 6.54 -30.76
N ILE A 190 -19.12 7.11 -29.61
CA ILE A 190 -20.52 7.33 -29.20
C ILE A 190 -21.24 8.24 -30.20
N LYS A 191 -20.56 9.20 -30.87
CA LYS A 191 -21.17 9.97 -31.97
C LYS A 191 -21.32 9.15 -33.26
N ARG A 192 -20.37 8.27 -33.61
CA ARG A 192 -20.49 7.30 -34.71
C ARG A 192 -21.61 6.32 -34.44
N LEU A 193 -21.59 5.64 -33.30
CA LEU A 193 -22.61 4.70 -32.84
C LEU A 193 -23.98 5.37 -32.65
N LYS A 194 -24.08 6.64 -32.24
CA LYS A 194 -25.36 7.36 -32.26
C LYS A 194 -25.81 7.73 -33.66
N LYS A 195 -24.90 8.05 -34.58
CA LYS A 195 -25.25 8.27 -35.99
C LYS A 195 -25.67 6.95 -36.66
N LEU A 196 -24.95 5.86 -36.39
CA LEU A 196 -25.25 4.50 -36.83
C LEU A 196 -26.55 3.99 -36.19
N LEU A 197 -26.83 4.28 -34.91
CA LEU A 197 -28.13 4.00 -34.29
C LEU A 197 -29.23 4.85 -34.92
N LEU A 198 -29.01 6.13 -35.21
CA LEU A 198 -29.99 6.98 -35.93
C LEU A 198 -30.13 6.62 -37.42
N GLU A 199 -29.20 5.88 -37.99
CA GLU A 199 -29.27 5.30 -39.34
C GLU A 199 -29.99 3.95 -39.28
N LEU A 200 -29.67 3.10 -38.30
CA LEU A 200 -30.36 1.85 -37.99
C LEU A 200 -31.79 2.06 -37.47
N GLU A 201 -32.09 3.17 -36.80
CA GLU A 201 -33.46 3.57 -36.39
C GLU A 201 -34.28 3.98 -37.61
N ARG A 202 -33.68 4.70 -38.57
CA ARG A 202 -34.33 5.02 -39.86
C ARG A 202 -34.44 3.81 -40.78
N GLU A 203 -33.48 2.89 -40.72
CA GLU A 203 -33.56 1.59 -41.39
C GLU A 203 -34.55 0.66 -40.68
N LEU A 204 -34.75 0.78 -39.37
CA LEU A 204 -35.83 0.11 -38.63
C LEU A 204 -37.19 0.72 -38.95
N GLU A 205 -37.36 2.05 -39.04
CA GLU A 205 -38.58 2.67 -39.58
C GLU A 205 -38.91 2.17 -41.00
N ARG A 206 -37.89 1.78 -41.78
CA ARG A 206 -38.03 1.13 -43.10
C ARG A 206 -38.36 -0.36 -43.00
N LEU A 207 -37.66 -1.12 -42.18
CA LEU A 207 -37.81 -2.58 -42.01
C LEU A 207 -39.07 -2.96 -41.22
N GLN A 208 -39.57 -2.08 -40.37
CA GLN A 208 -40.85 -2.17 -39.67
C GLN A 208 -42.05 -2.06 -40.64
N ARG A 209 -41.82 -1.78 -41.94
CA ARG A 209 -42.79 -1.93 -43.03
C ARG A 209 -42.68 -3.26 -43.79
N SER A 210 -41.71 -4.13 -43.48
CA SER A 210 -41.42 -5.35 -44.25
C SER A 210 -41.10 -6.55 -43.36
N THR A 211 -42.11 -7.07 -42.66
CA THR A 211 -41.96 -8.23 -41.75
C THR A 211 -42.11 -9.56 -42.51
N GLY A 212 -41.06 -10.37 -42.61
CA GLY A 212 -41.14 -11.69 -43.25
C GLY A 212 -39.85 -12.54 -43.18
N ASN A 213 -40.03 -13.87 -43.08
CA ASN A 213 -39.03 -14.94 -43.19
C ASN A 213 -37.70 -14.81 -42.40
N ARG A 214 -37.64 -15.41 -41.20
CA ARG A 214 -36.37 -15.70 -40.48
C ARG A 214 -35.96 -17.18 -40.42
N GLY A 215 -36.84 -18.12 -40.75
CA GLY A 215 -36.67 -19.57 -40.50
C GLY A 215 -35.71 -20.34 -41.42
N ALA A 216 -34.74 -19.68 -42.06
CA ALA A 216 -33.79 -20.31 -42.99
C ALA A 216 -32.32 -20.20 -42.54
N ARG A 217 -31.90 -19.07 -41.97
CA ARG A 217 -30.50 -18.80 -41.57
C ARG A 217 -29.98 -19.63 -40.40
N GLU A 218 -30.87 -20.21 -39.61
CA GLU A 218 -30.55 -20.93 -38.38
C GLU A 218 -29.88 -22.29 -38.68
N ARG A 219 -30.49 -23.10 -39.56
CA ARG A 219 -29.95 -24.41 -39.99
C ARG A 219 -28.63 -24.32 -40.75
N GLU A 220 -28.36 -23.18 -41.39
CA GLU A 220 -27.11 -22.93 -42.13
C GLU A 220 -25.92 -22.67 -41.18
N LEU A 221 -26.18 -22.35 -39.91
CA LEU A 221 -25.16 -22.15 -38.88
C LEU A 221 -24.86 -23.44 -38.11
N GLU A 222 -25.86 -24.27 -37.83
CA GLU A 222 -25.68 -25.60 -37.22
C GLU A 222 -24.78 -26.50 -38.07
N ALA A 223 -25.02 -26.56 -39.39
CA ALA A 223 -24.22 -27.37 -40.31
C ALA A 223 -22.72 -27.03 -40.30
N LYS A 224 -22.38 -25.74 -40.10
CA LYS A 224 -20.99 -25.24 -40.10
C LYS A 224 -20.28 -25.47 -38.77
N LEU A 225 -21.02 -25.69 -37.68
CA LEU A 225 -20.45 -26.12 -36.40
C LEU A 225 -20.01 -27.58 -36.45
N GLU A 226 -20.87 -28.48 -36.93
CA GLU A 226 -20.51 -29.91 -37.00
C GLU A 226 -19.32 -30.19 -37.92
N GLU A 227 -19.12 -29.40 -38.98
CA GLU A 227 -17.99 -29.51 -39.90
C GLU A 227 -16.66 -29.21 -39.19
N ARG A 228 -16.60 -28.12 -38.41
CA ARG A 228 -15.42 -27.76 -37.58
C ARG A 228 -15.11 -28.84 -36.54
N ASP A 229 -16.14 -29.43 -35.92
CA ASP A 229 -15.95 -30.51 -34.95
C ASP A 229 -15.42 -31.81 -35.57
N ARG A 230 -15.63 -32.05 -36.87
CA ARG A 230 -15.00 -33.16 -37.60
C ARG A 230 -13.53 -32.87 -37.87
N GLU A 231 -13.24 -31.66 -38.36
CA GLU A 231 -11.89 -31.17 -38.66
C GLU A 231 -10.95 -31.21 -37.44
N ILE A 232 -11.44 -30.80 -36.26
CA ILE A 232 -10.67 -30.87 -34.99
C ILE A 232 -10.31 -32.31 -34.60
N ARG A 233 -11.15 -33.30 -34.90
CA ARG A 233 -10.86 -34.72 -34.62
C ARG A 233 -9.82 -35.32 -35.56
N GLU A 234 -9.79 -34.91 -36.82
CA GLU A 234 -8.73 -35.31 -37.75
C GLU A 234 -7.37 -34.68 -37.41
N LEU A 235 -7.36 -33.39 -37.05
CA LEU A 235 -6.13 -32.69 -36.63
C LEU A 235 -5.52 -33.32 -35.36
N ARG A 236 -6.35 -33.82 -34.43
CA ARG A 236 -5.87 -34.58 -33.26
C ARG A 236 -5.28 -35.94 -33.63
N ARG A 237 -5.84 -36.65 -34.63
CA ARG A 237 -5.23 -37.90 -35.14
C ARG A 237 -3.90 -37.65 -35.85
N ARG A 238 -3.80 -36.61 -36.69
CA ARG A 238 -2.55 -36.28 -37.42
C ARG A 238 -1.42 -35.85 -36.49
N ARG A 239 -1.73 -35.22 -35.34
CA ARG A 239 -0.72 -34.80 -34.34
C ARG A 239 -0.13 -35.95 -33.51
N ALA A 240 -0.71 -37.16 -33.56
CA ALA A 240 -0.25 -38.33 -32.81
C ALA A 240 0.59 -39.33 -33.62
N SER A 241 1.05 -38.95 -34.83
CA SER A 241 1.65 -39.88 -35.79
C SER A 241 2.97 -39.41 -36.43
N ILE A 242 3.48 -38.23 -36.06
CA ILE A 242 4.83 -37.77 -36.44
C ILE A 242 5.48 -37.23 -35.17
N ASP A 243 5.97 -38.17 -34.36
CA ASP A 243 7.03 -37.87 -33.42
C ASP A 243 8.34 -37.73 -34.21
N GLY A 244 9.19 -36.80 -33.79
CA GLY A 244 10.33 -36.33 -34.57
C GLY A 244 11.26 -35.34 -33.85
N GLY A 245 11.08 -35.14 -32.54
CA GLY A 245 12.07 -34.43 -31.71
C GLY A 245 13.31 -35.28 -31.41
N ASP A 246 13.14 -36.60 -31.48
CA ASP A 246 14.06 -37.61 -30.94
C ASP A 246 15.34 -37.85 -31.78
N ALA A 247 15.48 -37.16 -32.92
CA ALA A 247 16.66 -37.22 -33.77
C ALA A 247 17.74 -36.20 -33.38
N ALA A 248 17.33 -34.99 -32.96
CA ALA A 248 18.27 -33.92 -32.60
C ALA A 248 18.89 -34.14 -31.21
N LEU A 249 18.18 -34.82 -30.30
CA LEU A 249 18.72 -35.20 -29.00
C LEU A 249 19.85 -36.25 -29.16
N ARG A 250 19.61 -37.26 -30.00
CA ARG A 250 20.58 -38.31 -30.34
C ARG A 250 21.86 -37.81 -31.00
N GLU A 251 21.84 -36.67 -31.70
CA GLU A 251 23.06 -36.06 -32.28
C GLU A 251 23.91 -35.30 -31.25
N VAL A 252 23.33 -34.99 -30.07
CA VAL A 252 24.05 -34.40 -28.93
C VAL A 252 24.52 -35.51 -27.98
N GLU A 253 23.66 -36.50 -27.70
CA GLU A 253 24.02 -37.70 -26.94
C GLU A 253 25.16 -38.46 -27.63
N GLY A 254 25.12 -38.61 -28.96
CA GLY A 254 26.19 -39.25 -29.74
C GLY A 254 27.56 -38.58 -29.58
N ARG A 255 27.61 -37.25 -29.48
CA ARG A 255 28.87 -36.51 -29.25
C ARG A 255 29.35 -36.59 -27.81
N ASN A 256 28.45 -36.76 -26.84
CA ASN A 256 28.84 -37.11 -25.48
C ASN A 256 29.43 -38.53 -25.44
N THR A 257 28.82 -39.51 -26.12
CA THR A 257 29.38 -40.87 -26.17
C THR A 257 30.72 -40.92 -26.92
N GLU A 258 30.92 -40.14 -27.98
CA GLU A 258 32.23 -40.00 -28.64
C GLU A 258 33.29 -39.43 -27.68
N LEU A 259 32.96 -38.43 -26.86
CA LEU A 259 33.87 -37.86 -25.85
C LEU A 259 34.09 -38.79 -24.64
N GLU A 260 33.09 -39.59 -24.26
CA GLU A 260 33.21 -40.63 -23.23
C GLU A 260 34.07 -41.79 -23.74
N GLU A 261 33.94 -42.21 -25.00
CA GLU A 261 34.82 -43.17 -25.66
C GLU A 261 36.26 -42.63 -25.81
N GLU A 262 36.46 -41.35 -26.15
CA GLU A 262 37.81 -40.74 -26.16
C GLU A 262 38.44 -40.74 -24.75
N LEU A 263 37.67 -40.41 -23.71
CA LEU A 263 38.13 -40.48 -22.33
C LEU A 263 38.40 -41.91 -21.86
N GLU A 264 37.60 -42.89 -22.26
CA GLU A 264 37.80 -44.31 -21.93
C GLU A 264 38.98 -44.92 -22.70
N ASN A 265 39.25 -44.48 -23.94
CA ASN A 265 40.48 -44.83 -24.67
C ASN A 265 41.74 -44.24 -24.01
N VAL A 266 41.69 -42.98 -23.54
CA VAL A 266 42.78 -42.37 -22.75
C VAL A 266 42.95 -43.09 -21.41
N ARG A 267 41.86 -43.57 -20.80
CA ARG A 267 41.88 -44.37 -19.57
C ARG A 267 42.48 -45.77 -19.80
N GLY A 268 42.12 -46.44 -20.90
CA GLY A 268 42.69 -47.71 -21.33
C GLY A 268 44.19 -47.61 -21.61
N LEU A 269 44.64 -46.53 -22.27
CA LEU A 269 46.08 -46.26 -22.41
C LEU A 269 46.78 -46.00 -21.07
N LEU A 270 46.08 -45.47 -20.06
CA LEU A 270 46.62 -45.32 -18.71
C LEU A 270 46.67 -46.66 -17.97
N GLU A 271 45.65 -47.51 -18.12
CA GLU A 271 45.57 -48.85 -17.55
C GLU A 271 46.59 -49.81 -18.21
N ASP A 272 46.83 -49.71 -19.52
CA ASP A 272 47.93 -50.40 -20.20
C ASP A 272 49.31 -49.97 -19.67
N ASN A 273 49.51 -48.68 -19.39
CA ASN A 273 50.74 -48.20 -18.75
C ASN A 273 50.87 -48.70 -17.29
N VAL A 274 49.76 -48.82 -16.55
CA VAL A 274 49.77 -49.42 -15.20
C VAL A 274 50.04 -50.92 -15.27
N MET A 275 49.45 -51.66 -16.20
CA MET A 275 49.71 -53.08 -16.41
C MET A 275 51.14 -53.35 -16.89
N GLU A 276 51.77 -52.44 -17.64
CA GLU A 276 53.18 -52.55 -18.01
C GLU A 276 54.11 -52.21 -16.82
N ILE A 277 53.72 -51.27 -15.95
CA ILE A 277 54.40 -51.03 -14.66
C ILE A 277 54.30 -52.26 -13.74
N GLU A 278 53.13 -52.89 -13.65
CA GLU A 278 52.96 -54.16 -12.92
C GLU A 278 53.78 -55.30 -13.55
N ARG A 279 53.87 -55.38 -14.89
CA ARG A 279 54.75 -56.32 -15.60
C ARG A 279 56.22 -56.11 -15.26
N LEU A 280 56.67 -54.86 -15.18
CA LEU A 280 58.04 -54.51 -14.82
C LEU A 280 58.33 -54.75 -13.33
N GLN A 281 57.31 -54.68 -12.47
CA GLN A 281 57.41 -55.06 -11.06
C GLN A 281 57.46 -56.60 -10.88
N ASP A 282 56.63 -57.37 -11.58
CA ASP A 282 56.66 -58.85 -11.59
C ASP A 282 57.98 -59.39 -12.20
N LEU A 283 58.67 -58.60 -13.03
CA LEU A 283 60.03 -58.90 -13.53
C LEU A 283 61.14 -58.65 -12.48
N VAL A 284 60.90 -57.81 -11.47
CA VAL A 284 61.87 -57.41 -10.44
C VAL A 284 61.67 -58.16 -9.13
N GLU A 285 60.42 -58.44 -8.73
CA GLU A 285 60.14 -59.26 -7.54
C GLU A 285 60.45 -60.76 -7.76
N ARG A 286 60.61 -61.20 -9.01
CA ARG A 286 61.01 -62.58 -9.36
C ARG A 286 62.52 -62.87 -9.37
N LYS A 287 63.29 -62.32 -8.42
CA LYS A 287 64.55 -62.97 -8.02
C LYS A 287 64.94 -62.81 -6.54
N GLY A 288 64.01 -63.17 -5.65
CA GLY A 288 64.30 -63.35 -4.24
C GLY A 288 65.23 -64.55 -3.93
N ASN A 289 66.13 -64.33 -2.96
CA ASN A 289 66.54 -65.21 -1.86
C ASN A 289 66.98 -66.69 -2.04
N THR A 290 68.19 -66.93 -1.48
CA THR A 290 68.59 -68.02 -0.55
C THR A 290 69.04 -69.43 -1.00
N SER A 291 70.24 -69.78 -0.47
CA SER A 291 70.71 -71.06 0.11
C SER A 291 70.74 -72.41 -0.67
N SER A 292 71.97 -72.81 -1.05
CA SER A 292 72.74 -74.00 -0.61
C SER A 292 72.04 -75.36 -0.31
N ALA A 293 72.55 -76.42 -0.97
CA ALA A 293 72.54 -77.87 -0.65
C ALA A 293 71.19 -78.61 -0.51
N GLY A 294 71.04 -79.89 -0.89
CA GLY A 294 71.96 -80.86 -1.52
C GLY A 294 71.24 -82.22 -1.76
N ASP A 295 71.94 -83.20 -2.38
CA ASP A 295 71.53 -84.60 -2.61
C ASP A 295 70.28 -84.88 -3.51
N ALA A 296 70.16 -85.98 -4.25
CA ALA A 296 71.11 -87.01 -4.73
C ALA A 296 70.55 -87.76 -5.98
N HIS A 297 71.35 -88.67 -6.57
CA HIS A 297 71.09 -89.61 -7.70
C HIS A 297 71.82 -89.37 -9.05
N ARG A 298 73.17 -89.37 -9.02
CA ARG A 298 74.01 -89.80 -10.16
C ARG A 298 75.38 -90.32 -9.68
N ILE A 299 75.37 -91.25 -8.72
CA ILE A 299 76.58 -91.73 -8.02
C ILE A 299 77.22 -92.93 -8.74
N ASP A 300 76.42 -93.91 -9.17
CA ASP A 300 76.87 -95.23 -9.65
C ASP A 300 77.63 -95.23 -11.01
N GLU A 301 77.89 -94.06 -11.61
CA GLU A 301 78.59 -93.91 -12.90
C GLU A 301 79.88 -93.07 -12.79
N LEU A 302 80.33 -92.70 -11.58
CA LEU A 302 81.51 -91.83 -11.38
C LEU A 302 82.66 -92.45 -10.57
N GLU A 303 82.53 -93.68 -10.07
CA GLU A 303 83.59 -94.33 -9.27
C GLU A 303 84.59 -95.17 -10.10
N SER A 304 84.17 -95.74 -11.24
CA SER A 304 85.00 -96.65 -12.08
C SER A 304 86.27 -96.02 -12.63
N ASP A 305 86.18 -94.78 -13.10
CA ASP A 305 87.19 -94.20 -13.99
C ASP A 305 88.26 -93.39 -13.23
N LEU A 306 88.12 -93.25 -11.90
CA LEU A 306 89.04 -92.51 -11.03
C LEU A 306 90.15 -93.40 -10.44
N ASP A 307 89.94 -94.71 -10.32
CA ASP A 307 90.94 -95.64 -9.78
C ASP A 307 91.93 -96.15 -10.85
N GLN A 308 91.51 -96.26 -12.11
CA GLN A 308 92.38 -96.68 -13.22
C GLN A 308 93.57 -95.72 -13.45
N LEU A 309 93.42 -94.44 -13.07
CA LEU A 309 94.44 -93.40 -13.18
C LEU A 309 95.51 -93.43 -12.06
N LYS A 310 95.33 -94.22 -10.99
CA LYS A 310 96.28 -94.28 -9.86
C LYS A 310 97.31 -95.41 -10.02
N GLN A 311 96.96 -96.48 -10.74
CA GLN A 311 97.76 -97.71 -10.77
C GLN A 311 99.02 -97.59 -11.64
N THR A 312 98.95 -96.84 -12.75
CA THR A 312 100.02 -96.68 -13.75
C THR A 312 101.26 -95.93 -13.24
N ILE A 313 101.16 -95.20 -12.14
CA ILE A 313 102.28 -94.43 -11.56
C ILE A 313 103.27 -95.34 -10.81
N THR A 314 102.83 -96.51 -10.35
CA THR A 314 103.64 -97.36 -9.45
C THR A 314 104.67 -98.27 -10.13
N GLU A 315 104.54 -98.53 -11.44
CA GLU A 315 105.32 -99.57 -12.12
C GLU A 315 106.67 -99.10 -12.68
N GLN A 316 106.90 -97.79 -12.84
CA GLN A 316 108.12 -97.27 -13.48
C GLN A 316 109.35 -97.15 -12.56
N ALA A 317 109.19 -97.32 -11.24
CA ALA A 317 110.24 -97.01 -10.26
C ALA A 317 111.35 -98.06 -10.11
N GLN A 318 111.19 -99.28 -10.62
CA GLN A 318 112.02 -100.45 -10.25
C GLN A 318 113.21 -100.75 -11.21
N LEU A 319 113.51 -99.88 -12.17
CA LEU A 319 114.47 -100.16 -13.26
C LEU A 319 115.87 -99.56 -13.11
N LEU A 320 116.17 -98.84 -12.02
CA LEU A 320 117.41 -98.05 -11.89
C LEU A 320 118.60 -98.78 -11.25
N ASP A 321 118.38 -99.66 -10.28
CA ASP A 321 119.44 -100.13 -9.35
C ASP A 321 120.54 -101.01 -9.98
N GLN A 322 120.31 -101.60 -11.16
CA GLN A 322 121.18 -102.63 -11.76
C GLN A 322 122.44 -102.08 -12.49
N LYS A 323 123.02 -100.97 -12.03
CA LYS A 323 124.00 -100.20 -12.84
C LYS A 323 125.33 -99.81 -12.18
N GLU A 324 125.53 -100.03 -10.87
CA GLU A 324 126.65 -99.39 -10.16
C GLU A 324 127.88 -100.28 -9.87
N ASP A 325 127.75 -101.62 -9.90
CA ASP A 325 128.76 -102.53 -9.31
C ASP A 325 130.09 -102.69 -10.10
N ASP A 326 130.10 -102.59 -11.44
CA ASP A 326 131.22 -103.03 -12.31
C ASP A 326 132.53 -102.20 -12.25
N LYS A 327 132.69 -101.27 -11.30
CA LYS A 327 133.66 -100.15 -11.41
C LYS A 327 135.06 -100.38 -10.81
N VAL A 328 135.22 -101.31 -9.87
CA VAL A 328 136.25 -101.16 -8.80
C VAL A 328 137.64 -101.74 -9.12
N ASP A 329 137.74 -102.87 -9.81
CA ASP A 329 138.88 -103.81 -9.66
C ASP A 329 140.21 -103.47 -10.40
N LEU A 330 140.39 -102.26 -10.97
CA LEU A 330 141.42 -102.00 -11.99
C LEU A 330 142.57 -101.03 -11.63
N LEU A 331 142.70 -100.56 -10.38
CA LEU A 331 143.60 -99.44 -10.05
C LEU A 331 144.99 -99.80 -9.48
N ASP A 332 145.16 -100.93 -8.80
CA ASP A 332 146.23 -101.07 -7.80
C ASP A 332 147.65 -101.40 -8.33
N GLU A 333 147.82 -101.87 -9.57
CA GLU A 333 149.06 -102.52 -10.01
C GLU A 333 150.16 -101.57 -10.55
N ILE A 334 149.90 -100.26 -10.66
CA ILE A 334 150.74 -99.33 -11.45
C ILE A 334 151.93 -98.70 -10.68
N GLU A 335 151.87 -98.58 -9.35
CA GLU A 335 152.71 -97.60 -8.64
C GLU A 335 154.15 -98.06 -8.31
N ALA A 336 154.38 -99.36 -8.10
CA ALA A 336 155.52 -99.84 -7.32
C ALA A 336 156.93 -99.62 -7.92
N LEU A 337 157.08 -99.52 -9.25
CA LEU A 337 158.40 -99.64 -9.91
C LEU A 337 159.10 -98.32 -10.28
N ARG A 338 158.43 -97.16 -10.19
CA ARG A 338 159.02 -95.88 -10.63
C ARG A 338 160.09 -95.31 -9.67
N LEU A 339 159.95 -95.57 -8.38
CA LEU A 339 160.55 -94.80 -7.27
C LEU A 339 162.09 -94.90 -7.13
N ASN A 340 162.75 -95.88 -7.75
CA ASN A 340 164.11 -96.24 -7.36
C ASN A 340 165.23 -95.62 -8.24
N ILE A 341 164.90 -95.11 -9.43
CA ILE A 341 165.89 -94.51 -10.35
C ILE A 341 166.14 -93.02 -10.04
N GLU A 342 165.10 -92.30 -9.60
CA GLU A 342 165.14 -90.85 -9.30
C GLU A 342 166.28 -90.43 -8.36
N ASN A 343 166.46 -91.18 -7.26
CA ASN A 343 167.28 -90.79 -6.10
C ASN A 343 168.76 -90.50 -6.41
N LEU A 344 169.32 -91.02 -7.51
CA LEU A 344 170.72 -90.80 -7.88
C LEU A 344 170.95 -89.64 -8.85
N GLN A 345 169.92 -89.14 -9.53
CA GLN A 345 170.03 -87.97 -10.40
C GLN A 345 169.87 -86.67 -9.60
N GLN A 346 168.82 -86.62 -8.76
CA GLN A 346 168.44 -85.48 -7.92
C GLN A 346 169.66 -84.85 -7.19
N ARG A 347 170.51 -85.68 -6.58
CA ARG A 347 171.65 -85.20 -5.76
C ARG A 347 172.71 -84.38 -6.49
N ARG A 348 172.81 -84.46 -7.83
CA ARG A 348 173.75 -83.64 -8.62
C ARG A 348 173.09 -82.40 -9.23
N GLU A 349 171.77 -82.38 -9.27
CA GLU A 349 170.98 -81.25 -9.74
C GLU A 349 170.77 -80.24 -8.61
N VAL A 350 170.49 -80.70 -7.37
CA VAL A 350 170.30 -79.88 -6.16
C VAL A 350 171.39 -78.83 -5.96
N GLU A 351 172.67 -79.19 -5.93
CA GLU A 351 173.77 -78.22 -5.74
C GLU A 351 173.89 -77.18 -6.87
N SER A 352 173.26 -77.39 -8.03
CA SER A 352 173.16 -76.38 -9.09
C SER A 352 171.88 -75.54 -8.93
N ILE A 353 170.79 -76.19 -8.56
CA ILE A 353 169.45 -75.62 -8.38
C ILE A 353 169.42 -74.59 -7.23
N GLU A 354 170.02 -74.89 -6.08
CA GLU A 354 170.05 -74.01 -4.90
C GLU A 354 170.57 -72.58 -5.21
N ARG A 355 171.53 -72.45 -6.14
CA ARG A 355 172.12 -71.15 -6.53
C ARG A 355 171.26 -70.37 -7.54
N SER A 356 170.31 -71.02 -8.21
CA SER A 356 169.26 -70.38 -9.00
C SER A 356 168.04 -70.03 -8.14
N GLU A 357 167.58 -70.92 -7.26
CA GLU A 357 166.43 -70.69 -6.36
C GLU A 357 166.64 -69.48 -5.46
N SER A 358 167.84 -69.34 -4.89
CA SER A 358 168.26 -68.17 -4.09
C SER A 358 168.20 -66.83 -4.84
N ARG A 359 167.99 -66.82 -6.15
CA ARG A 359 167.73 -65.62 -6.97
C ARG A 359 166.30 -65.52 -7.49
N ALA A 360 165.56 -66.62 -7.59
CA ALA A 360 164.16 -66.63 -7.99
C ALA A 360 163.25 -66.12 -6.86
N GLN A 361 163.42 -66.64 -5.64
CA GLN A 361 162.61 -66.27 -4.47
C GLN A 361 162.64 -64.76 -4.18
N MET A 362 163.79 -64.09 -4.42
CA MET A 362 163.97 -62.64 -4.25
C MET A 362 163.25 -61.76 -5.29
N LEU A 363 162.68 -62.35 -6.35
CA LEU A 363 161.80 -61.70 -7.31
C LEU A 363 160.34 -62.05 -7.04
N GLU A 364 160.06 -63.31 -6.74
CA GLU A 364 158.74 -63.82 -6.34
C GLU A 364 158.21 -63.07 -5.10
N GLU A 365 159.03 -62.91 -4.05
CA GLU A 365 158.74 -62.08 -2.86
C GLU A 365 158.52 -60.58 -3.16
N ARG A 366 158.79 -60.10 -4.37
CA ARG A 366 158.49 -58.71 -4.80
C ARG A 366 157.20 -58.63 -5.59
N GLU A 367 157.00 -59.54 -6.54
CA GLU A 367 155.77 -59.61 -7.33
C GLU A 367 154.55 -59.88 -6.44
N GLU A 368 154.68 -60.72 -5.40
CA GLU A 368 153.64 -60.90 -4.37
C GLU A 368 153.32 -59.62 -3.58
N ARG A 369 154.32 -58.77 -3.31
CA ARG A 369 154.11 -57.51 -2.57
C ARG A 369 153.47 -56.44 -3.45
N GLU A 370 153.87 -56.35 -4.72
CA GLU A 370 153.30 -55.44 -5.71
C GLU A 370 151.80 -55.76 -5.92
N ALA A 371 151.45 -57.05 -6.04
CA ALA A 371 150.05 -57.49 -6.09
C ALA A 371 149.23 -57.12 -4.84
N VAL A 372 149.80 -57.27 -3.64
CA VAL A 372 149.13 -56.89 -2.38
C VAL A 372 148.99 -55.36 -2.23
N GLU A 373 149.95 -54.57 -2.72
CA GLU A 373 149.84 -53.11 -2.74
C GLU A 373 148.76 -52.63 -3.74
N ASP A 374 148.62 -53.28 -4.90
CA ASP A 374 147.55 -53.00 -5.86
C ASP A 374 146.16 -53.41 -5.35
N ASP A 375 146.01 -54.59 -4.75
CA ASP A 375 144.74 -55.00 -4.11
C ASP A 375 144.36 -54.03 -2.97
N LEU A 376 145.34 -53.58 -2.18
CA LEU A 376 145.14 -52.57 -1.14
C LEU A 376 144.72 -51.21 -1.72
N ASN A 377 145.17 -50.85 -2.93
CA ASN A 377 144.73 -49.64 -3.63
C ASN A 377 143.32 -49.80 -4.20
N ALA A 378 143.02 -50.94 -4.84
CA ALA A 378 141.67 -51.24 -5.34
C ALA A 378 140.62 -51.27 -4.21
N LEU A 379 141.01 -51.69 -3.00
CA LEU A 379 140.14 -51.61 -1.82
C LEU A 379 139.95 -50.17 -1.31
N LYS A 380 140.96 -49.29 -1.37
CA LYS A 380 140.82 -47.85 -1.06
C LYS A 380 139.87 -47.18 -2.04
N ASP A 381 140.00 -47.45 -3.34
CA ASP A 381 139.15 -46.84 -4.37
C ASP A 381 137.69 -47.31 -4.26
N ARG A 382 137.46 -48.60 -3.96
CA ARG A 382 136.11 -49.12 -3.64
C ARG A 382 135.54 -48.48 -2.37
N LEU A 383 136.35 -48.27 -1.33
CA LEU A 383 135.91 -47.60 -0.11
C LEU A 383 135.58 -46.12 -0.37
N ALA A 384 136.40 -45.42 -1.16
CA ALA A 384 136.14 -44.03 -1.56
C ALA A 384 134.85 -43.92 -2.41
N ALA A 385 134.64 -44.83 -3.35
CA ALA A 385 133.41 -44.89 -4.14
C ALA A 385 132.17 -45.15 -3.26
N ALA A 386 132.25 -46.09 -2.31
CA ALA A 386 131.16 -46.37 -1.37
C ALA A 386 130.85 -45.19 -0.43
N LEU A 387 131.87 -44.44 0.01
CA LEU A 387 131.68 -43.22 0.80
C LEU A 387 131.05 -42.09 -0.03
N ILE A 388 131.41 -41.95 -1.30
CA ILE A 388 130.79 -40.98 -2.22
C ILE A 388 129.33 -41.37 -2.52
N GLU A 389 129.03 -42.67 -2.73
CA GLU A 389 127.66 -43.12 -2.91
C GLU A 389 126.83 -42.91 -1.63
N LEU A 390 127.38 -43.20 -0.45
CA LEU A 390 126.73 -42.93 0.84
C LEU A 390 126.38 -41.44 0.98
N GLN A 391 127.35 -40.54 0.78
CA GLN A 391 127.09 -39.09 0.80
C GLN A 391 126.02 -38.69 -0.22
N GLN A 392 126.05 -39.25 -1.44
CA GLN A 392 124.99 -38.98 -2.43
C GLN A 392 123.61 -39.50 -2.00
N LYS A 393 123.53 -40.60 -1.24
CA LYS A 393 122.28 -41.08 -0.64
C LYS A 393 121.81 -40.22 0.52
N GLU A 394 122.73 -39.72 1.35
CA GLU A 394 122.45 -38.79 2.44
C GLU A 394 121.93 -37.46 1.88
N ASP A 395 122.63 -36.84 0.91
CA ASP A 395 122.15 -35.66 0.18
C ASP A 395 120.79 -35.90 -0.51
N ASP A 396 120.56 -37.11 -1.06
CA ASP A 396 119.30 -37.52 -1.69
C ASP A 396 118.15 -37.77 -0.69
N ILE A 397 118.47 -37.98 0.59
CA ILE A 397 117.51 -38.11 1.69
C ILE A 397 117.19 -36.70 2.20
N GLU A 398 118.20 -35.88 2.52
CA GLU A 398 118.01 -34.47 2.93
C GLU A 398 117.15 -33.70 1.92
N ARG A 399 117.42 -33.85 0.61
CA ARG A 399 116.62 -33.22 -0.45
C ARG A 399 115.18 -33.75 -0.58
N LYS A 400 114.88 -34.96 -0.08
CA LYS A 400 113.51 -35.51 -0.02
C LYS A 400 112.79 -35.11 1.26
N ASP A 401 113.49 -35.11 2.39
CA ASP A 401 112.95 -34.68 3.68
C ASP A 401 112.58 -33.19 3.62
N GLN A 402 113.40 -32.35 2.97
CA GLN A 402 113.06 -30.95 2.68
C GLN A 402 111.78 -30.83 1.83
N MET A 403 111.60 -31.66 0.78
CA MET A 403 110.37 -31.67 -0.03
C MET A 403 109.16 -32.20 0.75
N LEU A 404 109.34 -33.15 1.67
CA LEU A 404 108.28 -33.64 2.55
C LEU A 404 107.86 -32.57 3.57
N GLU A 405 108.81 -31.81 4.11
CA GLU A 405 108.53 -30.70 5.02
C GLU A 405 107.85 -29.52 4.29
N ASP A 406 108.31 -29.18 3.07
CA ASP A 406 107.65 -28.20 2.20
C ASP A 406 106.19 -28.60 1.90
N MET A 407 105.94 -29.85 1.49
CA MET A 407 104.57 -30.36 1.25
C MET A 407 103.73 -30.42 2.54
N ALA A 408 104.32 -30.77 3.68
CA ALA A 408 103.64 -30.76 4.96
C ALA A 408 103.23 -29.33 5.36
N SER A 409 104.09 -28.34 5.13
CA SER A 409 103.77 -26.92 5.38
C SER A 409 102.62 -26.42 4.50
N GLN A 410 102.61 -26.81 3.21
CA GLN A 410 101.55 -26.46 2.27
C GLN A 410 100.22 -27.11 2.64
N HIS A 411 100.21 -28.40 3.01
CA HIS A 411 99.01 -29.07 3.52
C HIS A 411 98.51 -28.41 4.82
N GLN A 412 99.41 -28.05 5.73
CA GLN A 412 99.05 -27.37 6.98
C GLN A 412 98.46 -25.96 6.75
N GLN A 413 98.95 -25.23 5.73
CA GLN A 413 98.36 -23.97 5.29
C GLN A 413 96.95 -24.19 4.70
N ILE A 414 96.79 -25.12 3.76
CA ILE A 414 95.49 -25.42 3.13
C ILE A 414 94.45 -25.85 4.17
N VAL A 415 94.82 -26.68 5.14
CA VAL A 415 93.93 -27.07 6.26
C VAL A 415 93.58 -25.86 7.11
N GLY A 416 94.53 -24.95 7.38
CA GLY A 416 94.26 -23.71 8.11
C GLY A 416 93.32 -22.76 7.37
N GLU A 417 93.48 -22.61 6.05
CA GLU A 417 92.62 -21.79 5.19
C GLU A 417 91.18 -22.36 5.17
N VAL A 418 91.01 -23.66 4.92
CA VAL A 418 89.70 -24.33 4.95
C VAL A 418 89.07 -24.28 6.34
N GLU A 419 89.85 -24.39 7.42
CA GLU A 419 89.33 -24.25 8.78
C GLU A 419 88.81 -22.83 9.08
N GLU A 420 89.48 -21.78 8.59
CA GLU A 420 89.02 -20.39 8.75
C GLU A 420 87.80 -20.09 7.86
N GLU A 421 87.75 -20.62 6.62
CA GLU A 421 86.56 -20.55 5.76
C GLU A 421 85.35 -21.20 6.44
N TRP A 422 85.49 -22.42 6.96
CA TRP A 422 84.44 -23.12 7.71
C TRP A 422 84.06 -22.39 9.00
N ARG A 423 85.01 -21.74 9.69
CA ARG A 423 84.71 -20.88 10.86
C ARG A 423 83.92 -19.63 10.44
N GLY A 424 84.19 -19.08 9.26
CA GLY A 424 83.44 -17.99 8.63
C GLY A 424 82.00 -18.40 8.32
N GLU A 425 81.78 -19.44 7.51
CA GLU A 425 80.44 -19.95 7.15
C GLU A 425 79.61 -20.30 8.40
N VAL A 426 80.23 -20.96 9.39
CA VAL A 426 79.56 -21.29 10.66
C VAL A 426 79.28 -20.04 11.52
N ALA A 427 80.00 -18.93 11.35
CA ALA A 427 79.67 -17.67 11.98
C ALA A 427 78.51 -16.94 11.27
N GLU A 428 78.53 -16.89 9.93
CA GLU A 428 77.44 -16.31 9.14
C GLU A 428 76.12 -17.06 9.34
N HIS A 429 76.14 -18.39 9.35
CA HIS A 429 74.94 -19.19 9.65
C HIS A 429 74.45 -19.01 11.09
N LYS A 430 75.32 -18.74 12.07
CA LYS A 430 74.89 -18.37 13.43
C LYS A 430 74.20 -17.02 13.44
N GLN A 431 74.78 -16.02 12.76
CA GLN A 431 74.16 -14.70 12.63
C GLN A 431 72.79 -14.78 11.95
N GLN A 432 72.67 -15.51 10.83
CA GLN A 432 71.39 -15.75 10.15
C GLN A 432 70.36 -16.42 11.07
N VAL A 433 70.78 -17.37 11.92
CA VAL A 433 69.91 -18.02 12.91
C VAL A 433 69.52 -17.09 14.06
N GLU A 434 70.36 -16.12 14.44
CA GLU A 434 70.03 -15.10 15.43
C GLU A 434 69.08 -14.03 14.84
N GLU A 435 69.34 -13.53 13.63
CA GLU A 435 68.43 -12.64 12.89
C GLU A 435 67.04 -13.28 12.70
N LEU A 436 66.97 -14.56 12.32
CA LEU A 436 65.70 -15.28 12.21
C LEU A 436 64.99 -15.48 13.56
N ARG A 437 65.73 -15.61 14.68
CA ARG A 437 65.14 -15.68 16.02
C ARG A 437 64.57 -14.33 16.46
N ASP A 438 65.26 -13.24 16.18
CA ASP A 438 64.79 -11.89 16.51
C ASP A 438 63.56 -11.52 15.66
N VAL A 439 63.59 -11.81 14.35
CA VAL A 439 62.43 -11.67 13.47
C VAL A 439 61.24 -12.53 13.95
N LEU A 440 61.47 -13.76 14.41
CA LEU A 440 60.42 -14.58 15.01
C LEU A 440 59.90 -13.96 16.31
N ALA A 441 60.78 -13.47 17.19
CA ALA A 441 60.39 -12.83 18.44
C ALA A 441 59.54 -11.56 18.22
N GLU A 442 59.88 -10.74 17.22
CA GLU A 442 59.06 -9.60 16.79
C GLU A 442 57.66 -10.05 16.35
N ARG A 443 57.56 -11.00 15.40
CA ARG A 443 56.25 -11.51 14.94
C ARG A 443 55.45 -12.13 16.08
N ASP A 444 56.14 -12.74 17.05
CA ASP A 444 55.54 -13.31 18.25
C ASP A 444 55.07 -12.24 19.24
N THR A 445 55.66 -11.03 19.25
CA THR A 445 55.12 -9.86 19.97
C THR A 445 53.94 -9.21 19.24
N GLU A 446 54.03 -8.99 17.94
CA GLU A 446 52.92 -8.51 17.11
C GLU A 446 51.71 -9.44 17.21
N CYS A 447 51.91 -10.76 17.20
CA CYS A 447 50.84 -11.74 17.39
C CYS A 447 50.23 -11.71 18.79
N LYS A 448 50.92 -11.19 19.82
CA LYS A 448 50.36 -10.97 21.16
C LYS A 448 49.56 -9.67 21.20
N GLU A 449 50.07 -8.59 20.61
CA GLU A 449 49.37 -7.30 20.50
C GLU A 449 48.09 -7.41 19.64
N LEU A 450 48.14 -8.16 18.53
CA LEU A 450 46.96 -8.45 17.70
C LEU A 450 45.91 -9.28 18.44
N ARG A 451 46.32 -10.23 19.30
CA ARG A 451 45.37 -10.96 20.16
C ARG A 451 44.74 -10.06 21.21
N ILE A 452 45.52 -9.17 21.84
CA ILE A 452 45.00 -8.21 22.82
C ILE A 452 43.98 -7.28 22.16
N THR A 453 44.34 -6.65 21.04
CA THR A 453 43.42 -5.74 20.32
C THR A 453 42.18 -6.44 19.77
N VAL A 454 42.26 -7.72 19.37
CA VAL A 454 41.07 -8.53 19.07
C VAL A 454 40.20 -8.72 20.31
N THR A 455 40.76 -9.10 21.47
CA THR A 455 39.95 -9.25 22.70
C THR A 455 39.37 -7.93 23.22
N GLU A 456 40.03 -6.79 22.98
CA GLU A 456 39.50 -5.45 23.29
C GLU A 456 38.34 -5.08 22.35
N LEU A 457 38.42 -5.42 21.06
CA LEU A 457 37.34 -5.23 20.09
C LEU A 457 36.15 -6.17 20.36
N GLU A 458 36.40 -7.43 20.74
CA GLU A 458 35.37 -8.38 21.17
C GLU A 458 34.66 -7.89 22.43
N ALA A 459 35.42 -7.42 23.43
CA ALA A 459 34.86 -6.82 24.63
C ALA A 459 34.00 -5.59 24.28
N ALA A 460 34.51 -4.65 23.49
CA ALA A 460 33.76 -3.46 23.05
C ALA A 460 32.51 -3.80 22.22
N MET A 461 32.56 -4.86 21.41
CA MET A 461 31.42 -5.36 20.66
C MET A 461 30.35 -5.97 21.58
N ASN A 462 30.74 -6.76 22.57
CA ASN A 462 29.81 -7.30 23.59
C ASN A 462 29.18 -6.17 24.43
N ASP A 463 30.00 -5.19 24.82
CA ASP A 463 29.56 -3.99 25.54
C ASP A 463 28.58 -3.14 24.72
N LEU A 464 28.69 -3.14 23.40
CA LEU A 464 27.77 -2.47 22.49
C LEU A 464 26.51 -3.32 22.23
N HIS A 465 26.64 -4.64 22.16
CA HIS A 465 25.52 -5.57 22.01
C HIS A 465 24.58 -5.50 23.22
N GLY A 466 25.11 -5.59 24.45
CA GLY A 466 24.31 -5.46 25.67
C GLY A 466 23.65 -4.08 25.82
N LYS A 467 24.24 -3.02 25.26
CA LYS A 467 23.59 -1.70 25.15
C LYS A 467 22.43 -1.72 24.16
N PHE A 468 22.59 -2.37 23.00
CA PHE A 468 21.49 -2.56 22.05
C PHE A 468 20.36 -3.42 22.62
N GLU A 469 20.67 -4.55 23.25
CA GLU A 469 19.68 -5.41 23.95
C GLU A 469 18.92 -4.62 25.01
N ALA A 470 19.60 -3.82 25.85
CA ALA A 470 18.96 -2.97 26.84
C ALA A 470 18.05 -1.89 26.22
N THR A 471 18.44 -1.30 25.07
CA THR A 471 17.56 -0.35 24.35
C THR A 471 16.38 -1.02 23.66
N LEU A 472 16.53 -2.27 23.19
CA LEU A 472 15.44 -3.04 22.60
C LEU A 472 14.43 -3.42 23.69
N ALA A 473 14.88 -3.98 24.82
CA ALA A 473 14.00 -4.30 25.95
C ALA A 473 13.25 -3.08 26.49
N HIS A 474 13.88 -1.89 26.51
CA HIS A 474 13.18 -0.64 26.84
C HIS A 474 12.12 -0.27 25.78
N LEU A 475 12.42 -0.41 24.49
CA LEU A 475 11.47 -0.09 23.42
C LEU A 475 10.31 -1.10 23.33
N GLU A 476 10.55 -2.36 23.67
CA GLU A 476 9.55 -3.41 23.82
C GLU A 476 8.64 -3.09 25.03
N GLN A 477 9.20 -2.78 26.20
CA GLN A 477 8.39 -2.36 27.35
C GLN A 477 7.61 -1.06 27.07
N GLU A 478 8.21 -0.09 26.37
CA GLU A 478 7.52 1.14 25.97
C GLU A 478 6.50 0.92 24.84
N ALA A 479 6.47 -0.26 24.20
CA ALA A 479 5.40 -0.69 23.30
C ALA A 479 4.28 -1.37 24.09
N ASP A 480 4.60 -2.34 24.96
CA ASP A 480 3.65 -3.01 25.84
C ASP A 480 2.86 -2.00 26.71
N ASP A 481 3.55 -1.03 27.32
CA ASP A 481 2.94 0.05 28.10
C ASP A 481 1.99 0.93 27.26
N LYS A 482 2.22 1.06 25.94
CA LYS A 482 1.35 1.81 25.02
C LYS A 482 0.18 0.98 24.52
N ASP A 483 0.38 -0.29 24.24
CA ASP A 483 -0.69 -1.19 23.81
C ASP A 483 -1.68 -1.41 24.96
N ALA A 484 -1.22 -1.55 26.20
CA ALA A 484 -2.08 -1.54 27.39
C ALA A 484 -2.86 -0.21 27.57
N GLN A 485 -2.25 0.94 27.24
CA GLN A 485 -2.96 2.22 27.20
C GLN A 485 -4.02 2.25 26.09
N ILE A 486 -3.70 1.74 24.90
CA ILE A 486 -4.62 1.64 23.76
C ILE A 486 -5.80 0.72 24.08
N GLU A 487 -5.57 -0.43 24.72
CA GLU A 487 -6.64 -1.31 25.23
C GLU A 487 -7.55 -0.58 26.21
N SER A 488 -6.99 0.12 27.20
CA SER A 488 -7.79 0.89 28.18
C SER A 488 -8.61 2.03 27.55
N LEU A 489 -8.10 2.65 26.49
CA LEU A 489 -8.79 3.68 25.73
C LEU A 489 -9.86 3.08 24.81
N ASN A 490 -9.61 1.91 24.22
CA ASN A 490 -10.60 1.18 23.41
C ASN A 490 -11.76 0.71 24.29
N GLU A 491 -11.51 0.16 25.48
CA GLU A 491 -12.54 -0.14 26.48
C GLU A 491 -13.37 1.10 26.86
N ALA A 492 -12.74 2.27 27.00
CA ALA A 492 -13.44 3.51 27.30
C ALA A 492 -14.29 4.00 26.12
N ILE A 493 -13.79 3.86 24.87
CA ILE A 493 -14.52 4.19 23.65
C ILE A 493 -15.70 3.24 23.44
N GLU A 494 -15.55 1.95 23.75
CA GLU A 494 -16.62 0.96 23.68
C GLU A 494 -17.74 1.30 24.67
N LYS A 495 -17.42 1.52 25.94
CA LYS A 495 -18.39 1.93 26.98
C LYS A 495 -19.07 3.27 26.68
N LEU A 496 -18.36 4.22 26.05
CA LEU A 496 -18.95 5.47 25.57
C LEU A 496 -19.85 5.27 24.35
N SER A 497 -19.52 4.31 23.49
CA SER A 497 -20.32 3.95 22.30
C SER A 497 -21.59 3.18 22.69
N GLU A 498 -21.54 2.31 23.70
CA GLU A 498 -22.73 1.72 24.34
C GLU A 498 -23.63 2.80 24.95
N GLN A 499 -23.05 3.79 25.66
CA GLN A 499 -23.81 4.91 26.23
C GLN A 499 -24.43 5.80 25.14
N VAL A 500 -23.71 6.10 24.06
CA VAL A 500 -24.26 6.83 22.91
C VAL A 500 -25.37 6.03 22.25
N TYR A 501 -25.20 4.72 22.04
CA TYR A 501 -26.24 3.86 21.48
C TYR A 501 -27.51 3.89 22.35
N ILE A 502 -27.38 3.70 23.67
CA ILE A 502 -28.52 3.76 24.61
C ILE A 502 -29.21 5.13 24.55
N LEU A 503 -28.45 6.23 24.50
CA LEU A 503 -28.99 7.58 24.41
C LEU A 503 -29.64 7.87 23.04
N GLU A 504 -29.17 7.27 21.95
CA GLU A 504 -29.83 7.34 20.63
C GLU A 504 -31.14 6.53 20.65
N ASP A 505 -31.11 5.32 21.20
CA ASP A 505 -32.27 4.45 21.42
C ASP A 505 -33.34 5.09 22.33
N GLU A 506 -32.94 5.87 23.35
CA GLU A 506 -33.85 6.67 24.19
C GLU A 506 -34.38 7.90 23.45
N ASN A 507 -33.52 8.61 22.71
CA ASN A 507 -33.89 9.80 21.96
C ASN A 507 -34.82 9.47 20.78
N ASP A 508 -34.70 8.31 20.14
CA ASP A 508 -35.68 7.86 19.14
C ASP A 508 -37.02 7.45 19.78
N LYS A 509 -37.03 6.82 20.96
CA LYS A 509 -38.28 6.61 21.74
C LYS A 509 -38.95 7.94 22.11
N PHE A 510 -38.19 8.93 22.57
CA PHE A 510 -38.72 10.27 22.86
C PHE A 510 -39.27 10.98 21.61
N LYS A 511 -38.70 10.74 20.41
CA LYS A 511 -39.26 11.25 19.15
C LYS A 511 -40.56 10.55 18.78
N GLU A 512 -40.59 9.22 18.86
CA GLU A 512 -41.81 8.45 18.62
C GLU A 512 -42.94 8.88 19.56
N ASP A 513 -42.67 9.01 20.86
CA ASP A 513 -43.69 9.40 21.84
C ASP A 513 -44.12 10.86 21.67
N HIS A 514 -43.20 11.77 21.32
CA HIS A 514 -43.53 13.16 20.98
C HIS A 514 -44.38 13.28 19.70
N ASP A 515 -44.13 12.43 18.69
CA ASP A 515 -44.89 12.45 17.45
C ASP A 515 -46.24 11.70 17.60
N LYS A 516 -46.34 10.65 18.43
CA LYS A 516 -47.62 10.08 18.91
C LYS A 516 -48.45 11.16 19.64
N MET A 517 -47.83 11.90 20.56
CA MET A 517 -48.49 13.00 21.27
C MET A 517 -49.04 14.05 20.29
N LYS A 518 -48.32 14.37 19.20
CA LYS A 518 -48.85 15.26 18.14
C LYS A 518 -50.00 14.65 17.36
N GLU A 519 -49.94 13.37 17.00
CA GLU A 519 -51.03 12.69 16.30
C GLU A 519 -52.31 12.68 17.16
N GLU A 520 -52.17 12.53 18.48
CA GLU A 520 -53.27 12.71 19.43
C GLU A 520 -53.75 14.17 19.50
N ASP A 521 -52.84 15.13 19.61
CA ASP A 521 -53.11 16.59 19.66
C ASP A 521 -53.84 17.08 18.40
N ASP A 522 -53.42 16.63 17.22
CA ASP A 522 -54.01 16.99 15.92
C ASP A 522 -55.32 16.24 15.66
N ALA A 523 -55.46 14.98 16.10
CA ALA A 523 -56.75 14.29 16.09
C ALA A 523 -57.75 14.92 17.07
N GLU A 524 -57.31 15.47 18.20
CA GLU A 524 -58.17 16.29 19.06
C GLU A 524 -58.52 17.64 18.43
N ARG A 525 -57.59 18.30 17.72
CA ARG A 525 -57.91 19.50 16.92
C ARG A 525 -58.96 19.21 15.86
N GLU A 526 -58.86 18.11 15.12
CA GLU A 526 -59.85 17.72 14.10
C GLU A 526 -61.22 17.41 14.73
N ARG A 527 -61.26 16.70 15.87
CA ARG A 527 -62.50 16.47 16.64
C ARG A 527 -63.12 17.78 17.15
N LEU A 528 -62.30 18.74 17.60
CA LEU A 528 -62.77 20.05 18.07
C LEU A 528 -63.21 20.94 16.92
N GLU A 529 -62.55 20.90 15.75
CA GLU A 529 -62.93 21.67 14.57
C GLU A 529 -64.20 21.13 13.92
N THR A 530 -64.35 19.81 13.79
CA THR A 530 -65.61 19.19 13.34
C THR A 530 -66.77 19.44 14.30
N LEU A 531 -66.54 19.39 15.63
CA LEU A 531 -67.53 19.81 16.62
C LEU A 531 -67.89 21.30 16.47
N ALA A 532 -66.89 22.18 16.30
CA ALA A 532 -67.09 23.61 16.12
C ALA A 532 -67.82 23.94 14.80
N ALA A 533 -67.58 23.19 13.73
CA ALA A 533 -68.29 23.28 12.47
C ALA A 533 -69.77 22.89 12.64
N ALA A 534 -70.04 21.74 13.27
CA ALA A 534 -71.41 21.30 13.56
C ALA A 534 -72.17 22.25 14.52
N LEU A 535 -71.46 22.88 15.47
CA LEU A 535 -72.03 23.93 16.33
C LEU A 535 -72.28 25.24 15.57
N LYS A 536 -71.39 25.66 14.67
CA LYS A 536 -71.62 26.80 13.76
C LYS A 536 -72.83 26.56 12.85
N GLU A 537 -72.95 25.37 12.27
CA GLU A 537 -74.07 24.98 11.40
C GLU A 537 -75.41 24.97 12.16
N LYS A 538 -75.42 24.45 13.39
CA LYS A 538 -76.60 24.57 14.28
C LYS A 538 -76.91 26.03 14.62
N LEU A 539 -75.89 26.87 14.83
CA LEU A 539 -76.07 28.31 15.06
C LEU A 539 -76.58 29.06 13.83
N THR A 540 -76.21 28.67 12.60
CA THR A 540 -76.76 29.27 11.38
C THR A 540 -78.17 28.78 11.09
N LYS A 541 -78.49 27.51 11.38
CA LYS A 541 -79.86 26.97 11.32
C LYS A 541 -80.79 27.66 12.32
N LEU A 542 -80.41 27.70 13.61
CA LEU A 542 -81.18 28.41 14.65
C LEU A 542 -81.30 29.92 14.39
N LYS A 543 -80.34 30.54 13.67
CA LYS A 543 -80.48 31.92 13.19
C LYS A 543 -81.47 32.02 12.03
N ALA A 544 -81.37 31.18 11.02
CA ALA A 544 -82.33 31.17 9.91
C ALA A 544 -83.77 30.91 10.41
N GLU A 545 -83.95 29.97 11.34
CA GLU A 545 -85.23 29.70 12.01
C GLU A 545 -85.72 30.91 12.83
N LEU A 546 -84.81 31.64 13.50
CA LEU A 546 -85.16 32.86 14.24
C LEU A 546 -85.49 34.04 13.32
N ASP A 547 -84.75 34.19 12.21
CA ASP A 547 -84.95 35.23 11.21
C ASP A 547 -86.27 34.98 10.46
N GLU A 548 -86.57 33.74 10.06
CA GLU A 548 -87.84 33.30 9.48
C GLU A 548 -89.01 33.50 10.47
N MET A 549 -88.86 33.09 11.74
CA MET A 549 -89.88 33.36 12.76
C MET A 549 -90.06 34.86 13.04
N THR A 550 -89.02 35.68 12.83
CA THR A 550 -89.10 37.15 12.95
C THR A 550 -89.82 37.74 11.74
N GLU A 551 -89.53 37.30 10.52
CA GLU A 551 -90.24 37.71 9.31
C GLU A 551 -91.73 37.29 9.34
N MET A 552 -92.02 36.09 9.83
CA MET A 552 -93.39 35.62 10.10
C MET A 552 -94.10 36.43 11.19
N TYR A 553 -93.38 36.93 12.20
CA TYR A 553 -93.94 37.83 13.21
C TYR A 553 -94.14 39.25 12.67
N GLU A 554 -93.23 39.76 11.83
CA GLU A 554 -93.34 41.08 11.21
C GLU A 554 -94.44 41.13 10.15
N THR A 555 -94.57 40.11 9.31
CA THR A 555 -95.69 39.98 8.36
C THR A 555 -97.03 39.85 9.07
N CYS A 556 -97.15 38.97 10.08
CA CYS A 556 -98.35 38.88 10.91
C CYS A 556 -98.69 40.22 11.61
N ARG A 557 -97.67 40.95 12.09
CA ARG A 557 -97.84 42.29 12.66
C ARG A 557 -98.28 43.32 11.62
N GLN A 558 -97.76 43.27 10.39
CA GLN A 558 -98.20 44.12 9.28
C GLN A 558 -99.65 43.82 8.91
N ASP A 559 -100.04 42.55 8.82
CA ASP A 559 -101.43 42.14 8.61
C ASP A 559 -102.36 42.63 9.73
N ILE A 560 -101.97 42.48 10.99
CA ILE A 560 -102.73 43.01 12.15
C ILE A 560 -102.87 44.54 12.05
N HIS A 561 -101.84 45.28 11.63
CA HIS A 561 -101.95 46.72 11.39
C HIS A 561 -102.86 47.05 10.19
N ALA A 562 -102.79 46.30 9.10
CA ALA A 562 -103.66 46.48 7.94
C ALA A 562 -105.13 46.15 8.25
N HIS A 563 -105.38 45.12 9.07
CA HIS A 563 -106.71 44.79 9.57
C HIS A 563 -107.25 45.85 10.55
N ARG A 564 -106.39 46.46 11.39
CA ARG A 564 -106.79 47.61 12.23
C ARG A 564 -107.11 48.84 11.40
N SER A 565 -106.27 49.20 10.42
CA SER A 565 -106.56 50.31 9.48
C SER A 565 -107.92 50.12 8.82
N ARG A 566 -108.17 48.94 8.24
CA ARG A 566 -109.48 48.60 7.65
C ARG A 566 -110.63 48.63 8.67
N GLN A 567 -110.40 48.26 9.93
CA GLN A 567 -111.41 48.37 10.99
C GLN A 567 -111.68 49.82 11.41
N GLU A 568 -110.66 50.68 11.41
CA GLU A 568 -110.77 52.12 11.69
C GLU A 568 -111.44 52.87 10.52
N GLU A 569 -111.12 52.50 9.28
CA GLU A 569 -111.82 52.92 8.04
C GLU A 569 -113.29 52.47 8.04
N LEU A 570 -113.57 51.21 8.41
CA LEU A 570 -114.95 50.71 8.55
C LEU A 570 -115.70 51.36 9.71
N ALA A 571 -115.04 51.61 10.85
CA ALA A 571 -115.66 52.26 12.00
C ALA A 571 -116.02 53.71 11.67
N THR A 572 -115.09 54.49 11.10
CA THR A 572 -115.36 55.86 10.65
C THR A 572 -116.41 55.91 9.53
N HIS A 573 -116.45 54.93 8.62
CA HIS A 573 -117.52 54.87 7.63
C HIS A 573 -118.88 54.56 8.27
N VAL A 574 -118.96 53.60 9.20
CA VAL A 574 -120.19 53.33 9.98
C VAL A 574 -120.60 54.56 10.79
N GLU A 575 -119.65 55.28 11.38
CA GLU A 575 -119.90 56.53 12.10
C GLU A 575 -120.50 57.57 11.15
N THR A 576 -119.92 57.81 9.96
CA THR A 576 -120.54 58.70 8.95
C THR A 576 -121.92 58.25 8.47
N LEU A 577 -122.17 56.94 8.35
CA LEU A 577 -123.49 56.40 7.96
C LEU A 577 -124.54 56.54 9.07
N VAL A 578 -124.13 56.47 10.33
CA VAL A 578 -125.01 56.80 11.48
C VAL A 578 -125.31 58.30 11.48
N ASP A 579 -124.29 59.13 11.29
CA ASP A 579 -124.37 60.59 11.17
C ASP A 579 -125.31 61.03 10.02
N GLU A 580 -125.27 60.33 8.89
CA GLU A 580 -126.20 60.51 7.76
C GLU A 580 -127.60 59.99 8.07
N LEU A 581 -127.74 58.81 8.69
CA LEU A 581 -129.04 58.26 9.10
C LEU A 581 -129.74 59.11 10.16
N GLU A 582 -129.01 59.76 11.06
CA GLU A 582 -129.57 60.67 12.05
C GLU A 582 -130.05 61.97 11.39
N ARG A 583 -129.29 62.54 10.45
CA ARG A 583 -129.75 63.67 9.62
C ARG A 583 -131.00 63.32 8.79
N GLU A 584 -131.05 62.12 8.22
CA GLU A 584 -132.19 61.56 7.49
C GLU A 584 -133.40 61.26 8.41
N ARG A 585 -133.19 60.94 9.68
CA ARG A 585 -134.25 60.81 10.69
C ARG A 585 -134.79 62.17 11.10
N GLU A 586 -133.94 63.11 11.48
CA GLU A 586 -134.37 64.47 11.80
C GLU A 586 -135.10 65.13 10.61
N ALA A 587 -134.67 64.87 9.37
CA ALA A 587 -135.35 65.35 8.17
C ALA A 587 -136.75 64.73 8.01
N ARG A 588 -136.91 63.43 8.32
CA ARG A 588 -138.22 62.77 8.36
C ARG A 588 -139.10 63.32 9.49
N GLU A 589 -138.58 63.45 10.70
CA GLU A 589 -139.35 63.97 11.85
C GLU A 589 -139.85 65.41 11.61
N ARG A 590 -139.02 66.25 10.96
CA ARG A 590 -139.44 67.59 10.49
C ARG A 590 -140.56 67.48 9.45
N ALA A 591 -140.39 66.66 8.42
CA ALA A 591 -141.40 66.50 7.36
C ALA A 591 -142.71 65.86 7.87
N GLU A 592 -142.63 64.95 8.84
CA GLU A 592 -143.78 64.34 9.51
C GLU A 592 -144.50 65.37 10.38
N SER A 593 -143.77 66.21 11.13
CA SER A 593 -144.35 67.35 11.86
C SER A 593 -145.01 68.38 10.93
N ASP A 594 -144.44 68.63 9.75
CA ASP A 594 -145.02 69.55 8.76
C ASP A 594 -146.30 68.97 8.12
N LEU A 595 -146.31 67.67 7.80
CA LEU A 595 -147.51 66.96 7.34
C LEU A 595 -148.60 66.94 8.42
N ASP A 596 -148.24 66.62 9.66
CA ASP A 596 -149.14 66.55 10.80
C ASP A 596 -149.70 67.95 11.16
N ALA A 597 -149.00 69.04 10.79
CA ALA A 597 -149.54 70.41 10.82
C ALA A 597 -150.47 70.71 9.64
N ALA A 598 -150.11 70.31 8.43
CA ALA A 598 -150.91 70.49 7.22
C ALA A 598 -152.25 69.74 7.29
N ASP A 599 -152.27 68.52 7.82
CA ASP A 599 -153.49 67.74 8.04
C ASP A 599 -154.42 68.43 9.07
N LYS A 600 -153.88 68.98 10.17
CA LYS A 600 -154.68 69.76 11.13
C LYS A 600 -155.29 71.01 10.48
N GLU A 601 -154.58 71.67 9.56
CA GLU A 601 -155.11 72.81 8.80
C GLU A 601 -156.17 72.39 7.77
N HIS A 602 -155.94 71.29 7.04
CA HIS A 602 -156.88 70.70 6.10
C HIS A 602 -158.17 70.26 6.79
N ASP A 603 -158.07 69.58 7.93
CA ASP A 603 -159.18 69.11 8.75
C ASP A 603 -159.93 70.28 9.42
N ALA A 604 -159.26 71.42 9.66
CA ALA A 604 -159.93 72.67 10.04
C ALA A 604 -160.71 73.30 8.87
N LYS A 605 -160.14 73.33 7.65
CA LYS A 605 -160.81 73.77 6.42
C LYS A 605 -162.04 72.90 6.12
N LEU A 606 -161.92 71.58 6.23
CA LEU A 606 -163.00 70.61 6.02
C LEU A 606 -164.17 70.83 7.00
N ARG A 607 -163.90 71.18 8.26
CA ARG A 607 -164.94 71.58 9.24
C ARG A 607 -165.58 72.93 8.92
N ALA A 608 -164.85 73.86 8.31
CA ALA A 608 -165.42 75.13 7.84
C ALA A 608 -166.31 74.93 6.60
N GLU A 609 -165.85 74.14 5.63
CA GLU A 609 -166.62 73.81 4.43
C GLU A 609 -167.88 73.02 4.75
N ARG A 610 -167.84 72.04 5.67
CA ARG A 610 -169.06 71.31 6.09
C ARG A 610 -170.14 72.23 6.65
N ARG A 611 -169.79 73.21 7.51
CA ARG A 611 -170.76 74.22 8.00
C ARG A 611 -171.32 75.10 6.88
N ALA A 612 -170.50 75.42 5.88
CA ALA A 612 -170.94 76.15 4.70
C ALA A 612 -171.80 75.29 3.75
N LEU A 613 -171.60 73.97 3.76
CA LEU A 613 -172.41 72.99 3.04
C LEU A 613 -173.77 72.81 3.72
N GLU A 614 -173.81 72.55 5.03
CA GLU A 614 -175.04 72.49 5.85
C GLU A 614 -175.90 73.76 5.68
N ALA A 615 -175.26 74.95 5.68
CA ALA A 615 -175.94 76.20 5.40
C ALA A 615 -176.53 76.26 3.98
N LYS A 616 -175.79 75.81 2.96
CA LYS A 616 -176.27 75.72 1.58
C LYS A 616 -177.36 74.65 1.40
N GLU A 617 -177.29 73.53 2.09
CA GLU A 617 -178.30 72.46 2.07
C GLU A 617 -179.62 72.94 2.69
N SER A 618 -179.57 73.72 3.78
CA SER A 618 -180.77 74.34 4.36
C SER A 618 -181.45 75.31 3.39
N ALA A 619 -180.67 76.07 2.62
CA ALA A 619 -181.19 76.95 1.56
C ALA A 619 -181.69 76.13 0.35
N LEU A 620 -180.98 75.07 -0.03
CA LEU A 620 -181.34 74.19 -1.14
C LEU A 620 -182.67 73.48 -0.86
N GLN A 621 -182.89 72.98 0.35
CA GLN A 621 -184.16 72.36 0.75
C GLN A 621 -185.33 73.34 0.60
N SER A 622 -185.16 74.60 1.03
CA SER A 622 -186.17 75.65 0.80
C SER A 622 -186.46 75.86 -0.69
N THR A 623 -185.44 75.83 -1.56
CA THR A 623 -185.66 75.95 -3.01
C THR A 623 -186.20 74.68 -3.66
N LEU A 624 -185.97 73.50 -3.08
CA LEU A 624 -186.54 72.23 -3.53
C LEU A 624 -188.04 72.13 -3.22
N ASP A 625 -188.48 72.66 -2.08
CA ASP A 625 -189.91 72.76 -1.74
C ASP A 625 -190.66 73.71 -2.70
N ASP A 626 -189.99 74.75 -3.23
CA ASP A 626 -190.49 75.58 -4.34
C ASP A 626 -190.40 74.86 -5.69
N LEU A 627 -189.32 74.14 -5.97
CA LEU A 627 -189.13 73.41 -7.22
C LEU A 627 -190.19 72.32 -7.39
N ALA A 628 -190.53 71.58 -6.33
CA ALA A 628 -191.57 70.55 -6.34
C ALA A 628 -192.95 71.09 -6.76
N ARG A 629 -193.27 72.36 -6.42
CA ARG A 629 -194.49 73.05 -6.87
C ARG A 629 -194.51 73.36 -8.37
N THR A 630 -193.33 73.51 -8.99
CA THR A 630 -193.21 73.83 -10.43
C THR A 630 -193.02 72.59 -11.30
N GLN A 631 -192.35 71.55 -10.81
CA GLN A 631 -192.10 70.32 -11.57
C GLN A 631 -193.39 69.57 -11.94
N SER A 632 -194.43 69.61 -11.10
CA SER A 632 -195.74 69.01 -11.43
C SER A 632 -196.45 69.66 -12.64
N LEU A 633 -196.03 70.85 -13.06
CA LEU A 633 -196.51 71.50 -14.29
C LEU A 633 -195.64 71.15 -15.52
N LEU A 634 -194.37 70.76 -15.30
CA LEU A 634 -193.42 70.43 -16.38
C LEU A 634 -193.59 69.00 -16.89
N THR A 635 -193.87 68.03 -16.00
CA THR A 635 -194.05 66.61 -16.38
C THR A 635 -195.20 66.37 -17.36
N GLN A 636 -196.11 67.33 -17.54
CA GLN A 636 -197.19 67.30 -18.53
C GLN A 636 -196.74 67.75 -19.94
N ARG A 637 -195.47 68.17 -20.14
CA ARG A 637 -195.00 68.80 -21.40
C ARG A 637 -193.85 68.09 -22.10
N GLU A 638 -193.03 67.32 -21.40
CA GLU A 638 -191.84 66.70 -22.00
C GLU A 638 -192.12 65.34 -22.66
N ALA A 639 -193.26 64.71 -22.33
CA ALA A 639 -193.73 63.49 -23.00
C ALA A 639 -193.93 63.66 -24.52
N ASP A 640 -194.25 64.87 -24.97
CA ASP A 640 -194.43 65.21 -26.38
C ASP A 640 -193.10 65.28 -27.18
N LEU A 641 -191.96 65.39 -26.50
CA LEU A 641 -190.66 65.71 -27.12
C LEU A 641 -189.85 64.46 -27.52
N GLN A 642 -190.05 63.34 -26.83
CA GLN A 642 -189.28 62.10 -27.04
C GLN A 642 -189.46 61.46 -28.44
N ALA A 643 -190.53 61.80 -29.15
CA ALA A 643 -190.86 61.23 -30.47
C ALA A 643 -189.92 61.68 -31.63
N VAL A 644 -189.06 62.70 -31.42
CA VAL A 644 -188.31 63.35 -32.51
C VAL A 644 -186.87 62.83 -32.69
N GLN A 645 -186.21 62.37 -31.61
CA GLN A 645 -184.75 62.14 -31.64
C GLN A 645 -184.31 60.85 -32.35
N THR A 646 -185.20 59.89 -32.59
CA THR A 646 -184.88 58.61 -33.27
C THR A 646 -184.49 58.77 -34.74
N ALA A 647 -184.73 59.93 -35.35
CA ALA A 647 -184.37 60.20 -36.75
C ALA A 647 -182.87 60.45 -36.99
N LEU A 648 -182.06 60.69 -35.95
CA LEU A 648 -180.67 61.16 -36.13
C LEU A 648 -179.63 60.05 -36.37
N GLN A 649 -179.98 58.77 -36.13
CA GLN A 649 -179.02 57.66 -36.16
C GLN A 649 -178.52 57.26 -37.57
N THR A 650 -179.11 57.77 -38.65
CA THR A 650 -178.87 57.27 -40.01
C THR A 650 -177.80 58.00 -40.82
N LEU A 651 -177.12 59.02 -40.26
CA LEU A 651 -176.21 59.90 -41.02
C LEU A 651 -174.71 59.71 -40.74
N GLU A 652 -174.30 59.06 -39.65
CA GLU A 652 -172.87 58.92 -39.32
C GLU A 652 -172.15 57.79 -40.06
N THR A 653 -172.89 56.77 -40.53
CA THR A 653 -172.32 55.50 -41.01
C THR A 653 -171.68 55.53 -42.40
N GLU A 654 -171.86 56.62 -43.18
CA GLU A 654 -171.42 56.65 -44.60
C GLU A 654 -170.05 57.32 -44.83
N SER A 655 -169.46 57.98 -43.84
CA SER A 655 -168.45 59.03 -44.10
C SER A 655 -167.04 58.54 -44.52
N LYS A 656 -166.51 57.42 -43.99
CA LYS A 656 -165.04 57.15 -44.04
C LYS A 656 -164.65 55.73 -44.45
N ARG A 657 -165.09 55.32 -45.64
CA ARG A 657 -164.66 54.08 -46.34
C ARG A 657 -163.68 54.39 -47.50
N ALA A 658 -162.57 55.09 -47.22
CA ALA A 658 -161.60 55.46 -48.26
C ALA A 658 -160.17 55.68 -47.71
N GLY A 659 -159.15 55.05 -48.34
CA GLY A 659 -157.74 55.35 -48.10
C GLY A 659 -156.79 54.13 -48.08
N GLU A 660 -156.40 53.60 -49.24
CA GLU A 660 -155.39 52.52 -49.39
C GLU A 660 -154.28 52.89 -50.40
N THR A 661 -153.16 52.14 -50.37
CA THR A 661 -151.97 52.20 -51.27
C THR A 661 -151.04 53.42 -51.05
N HIS A 662 -149.69 53.38 -51.22
CA HIS A 662 -148.70 52.33 -51.57
C HIS A 662 -147.35 52.64 -50.81
N SER A 663 -146.09 52.23 -51.09
CA SER A 663 -145.40 51.58 -52.24
C SER A 663 -144.04 50.92 -51.88
N THR A 664 -143.73 49.81 -52.57
CA THR A 664 -142.43 49.21 -52.98
C THR A 664 -141.09 49.29 -52.18
N ALA A 665 -140.80 50.27 -51.32
CA ALA A 665 -139.42 50.58 -50.91
C ALA A 665 -138.72 49.55 -49.99
N GLN A 666 -139.46 48.69 -49.29
CA GLN A 666 -138.89 47.77 -48.28
C GLN A 666 -138.16 46.55 -48.86
N PHE A 667 -138.51 46.10 -50.06
CA PHE A 667 -138.04 44.80 -50.58
C PHE A 667 -136.59 44.81 -51.09
N SER A 668 -136.10 45.95 -51.58
CA SER A 668 -134.70 46.11 -52.00
C SER A 668 -133.75 46.10 -50.80
N LEU A 669 -134.06 46.84 -49.75
CA LEU A 669 -133.27 46.91 -48.52
C LEU A 669 -133.13 45.54 -47.84
N GLN A 670 -134.19 44.72 -47.86
CA GLN A 670 -134.15 43.36 -47.31
C GLN A 670 -133.13 42.46 -48.03
N LEU A 671 -133.08 42.51 -49.37
CA LEU A 671 -132.13 41.73 -50.17
C LEU A 671 -130.67 42.12 -49.88
N GLU A 672 -130.43 43.41 -49.65
CA GLU A 672 -129.09 43.96 -49.39
C GLU A 672 -128.62 43.62 -47.97
N VAL A 673 -129.51 43.69 -46.97
CA VAL A 673 -129.27 43.18 -45.61
C VAL A 673 -128.93 41.69 -45.62
N ASP A 674 -129.68 40.87 -46.36
CA ASP A 674 -129.42 39.43 -46.42
C ASP A 674 -128.16 39.08 -47.24
N ARG A 675 -127.69 39.96 -48.13
CA ARG A 675 -126.35 39.84 -48.71
C ARG A 675 -125.28 40.08 -47.66
N LEU A 676 -125.37 41.21 -46.94
CA LEU A 676 -124.37 41.61 -45.94
C LEU A 676 -124.22 40.57 -44.83
N LYS A 677 -125.30 39.92 -44.38
CA LYS A 677 -125.23 38.78 -43.44
C LYS A 677 -124.34 37.64 -43.95
N ARG A 678 -124.53 37.19 -45.19
CA ARG A 678 -123.75 36.08 -45.78
C ARG A 678 -122.28 36.44 -45.99
N ASP A 679 -122.00 37.70 -46.32
CA ASP A 679 -120.63 38.19 -46.46
C ASP A 679 -119.95 38.37 -45.07
N LEU A 680 -120.72 38.67 -44.01
CA LEU A 680 -120.26 38.69 -42.61
C LEU A 680 -119.99 37.26 -42.07
N GLU A 681 -120.92 36.32 -42.27
CA GLU A 681 -120.78 34.89 -41.94
C GLU A 681 -119.52 34.27 -42.58
N ARG A 682 -119.18 34.68 -43.82
CA ARG A 682 -117.95 34.28 -44.51
C ARG A 682 -116.71 34.83 -43.82
N LEU A 683 -116.70 36.11 -43.47
CA LEU A 683 -115.56 36.74 -42.77
C LEU A 683 -115.37 36.15 -41.37
N GLU A 684 -116.44 35.81 -40.65
CA GLU A 684 -116.36 35.09 -39.37
C GLU A 684 -115.81 33.67 -39.56
N ALA A 685 -116.23 32.94 -40.59
CA ALA A 685 -115.69 31.63 -40.92
C ALA A 685 -114.19 31.69 -41.29
N GLU A 686 -113.77 32.68 -42.09
CA GLU A 686 -112.36 32.90 -42.46
C GLU A 686 -111.52 33.32 -41.25
N LEU A 687 -112.05 34.20 -40.38
CA LEU A 687 -111.40 34.61 -39.13
C LEU A 687 -111.30 33.44 -38.12
N SER A 688 -112.28 32.54 -38.08
CA SER A 688 -112.21 31.32 -37.27
C SER A 688 -111.12 30.36 -37.76
N ARG A 689 -110.96 30.20 -39.08
CA ARG A 689 -109.86 29.43 -39.70
C ARG A 689 -108.51 30.08 -39.43
N ALA A 690 -108.38 31.40 -39.60
CA ALA A 690 -107.14 32.11 -39.32
C ALA A 690 -106.70 31.99 -37.85
N ARG A 691 -107.66 31.98 -36.90
CA ARG A 691 -107.39 31.69 -35.48
C ARG A 691 -106.99 30.22 -35.25
N ALA A 692 -107.63 29.28 -35.91
CA ALA A 692 -107.25 27.86 -35.83
C ALA A 692 -105.84 27.64 -36.39
N ASP A 693 -105.54 28.14 -37.60
CA ASP A 693 -104.23 28.07 -38.25
C ASP A 693 -103.12 28.74 -37.42
N LEU A 694 -103.44 29.81 -36.68
CA LEU A 694 -102.51 30.46 -35.75
C LEU A 694 -102.25 29.58 -34.53
N ASN A 695 -103.31 29.07 -33.88
CA ASN A 695 -103.18 28.15 -32.75
C ASN A 695 -102.41 26.86 -33.13
N ASP A 696 -102.63 26.33 -34.33
CA ASP A 696 -101.91 25.20 -34.89
C ASP A 696 -100.42 25.50 -35.12
N LYS A 697 -100.07 26.73 -35.53
CA LYS A 697 -98.68 27.18 -35.67
C LYS A 697 -98.02 27.39 -34.30
N ASP A 698 -98.74 27.95 -33.35
CA ASP A 698 -98.28 28.16 -31.97
C ASP A 698 -98.07 26.83 -31.23
N HIS A 699 -98.89 25.81 -31.48
CA HIS A 699 -98.68 24.46 -30.94
C HIS A 699 -97.43 23.83 -31.57
N LYS A 700 -97.32 23.86 -32.91
CA LYS A 700 -96.14 23.40 -33.65
C LYS A 700 -94.87 24.21 -33.36
N GLY A 701 -95.01 25.42 -32.80
CA GLY A 701 -93.91 26.19 -32.22
C GLY A 701 -93.45 25.55 -30.92
N ARG A 702 -94.34 25.46 -29.92
CA ARG A 702 -94.04 24.84 -28.62
C ARG A 702 -93.53 23.40 -28.72
N ASP A 703 -94.04 22.61 -29.68
CA ASP A 703 -93.55 21.25 -29.95
C ASP A 703 -92.10 21.23 -30.46
N ARG A 704 -91.70 22.23 -31.25
CA ARG A 704 -90.31 22.39 -31.72
C ARG A 704 -89.42 22.90 -30.60
N ASP A 705 -89.86 23.90 -29.86
CA ASP A 705 -89.10 24.49 -28.75
C ASP A 705 -88.84 23.41 -27.68
N GLY A 706 -89.86 22.65 -27.29
CA GLY A 706 -89.75 21.50 -26.41
C GLY A 706 -89.00 20.28 -26.99
N ALA A 707 -88.70 20.27 -28.30
CA ALA A 707 -87.77 19.33 -28.92
C ALA A 707 -86.32 19.87 -28.94
N PHE A 708 -86.13 21.18 -29.16
CA PHE A 708 -84.85 21.85 -29.00
C PHE A 708 -84.35 21.77 -27.56
N ASP A 709 -85.19 21.99 -26.57
CA ASP A 709 -84.82 21.87 -25.15
C ASP A 709 -84.36 20.45 -24.79
N LYS A 710 -85.02 19.41 -25.33
CA LYS A 710 -84.60 18.01 -25.18
C LYS A 710 -83.24 17.76 -25.83
N LEU A 711 -83.07 18.18 -27.09
CA LEU A 711 -81.78 18.06 -27.79
C LEU A 711 -80.67 18.87 -27.09
N HIS A 712 -80.99 19.99 -26.45
CA HIS A 712 -80.05 20.77 -25.65
C HIS A 712 -79.77 20.17 -24.26
N ALA A 713 -80.69 19.40 -23.68
CA ALA A 713 -80.41 18.57 -22.50
C ALA A 713 -79.52 17.39 -22.88
N GLU A 714 -79.92 16.59 -23.88
CA GLU A 714 -79.17 15.45 -24.41
C GLU A 714 -77.74 15.84 -24.83
N ASN A 715 -77.55 16.99 -25.49
CA ASN A 715 -76.22 17.48 -25.87
C ASN A 715 -75.37 17.90 -24.66
N ARG A 716 -75.97 18.48 -23.60
CA ARG A 716 -75.26 18.75 -22.33
C ARG A 716 -74.88 17.45 -21.63
N ASP A 717 -75.77 16.46 -21.60
CA ASP A 717 -75.52 15.16 -20.98
C ASP A 717 -74.44 14.37 -21.75
N LEU A 718 -74.47 14.39 -23.08
CA LEU A 718 -73.42 13.79 -23.93
C LEU A 718 -72.08 14.52 -23.78
N ALA A 719 -72.06 15.85 -23.66
CA ALA A 719 -70.85 16.61 -23.38
C ALA A 719 -70.29 16.30 -21.98
N SER A 720 -71.16 16.18 -20.97
CA SER A 720 -70.80 15.75 -19.61
C SER A 720 -70.22 14.34 -19.59
N GLN A 721 -70.87 13.38 -20.27
CA GLN A 721 -70.37 12.01 -20.43
C GLN A 721 -69.03 11.96 -21.18
N LEU A 722 -68.85 12.77 -22.23
CA LEU A 722 -67.58 12.86 -22.97
C LEU A 722 -66.45 13.43 -22.10
N ALA A 723 -66.74 14.46 -21.29
CA ALA A 723 -65.78 15.01 -20.33
C ALA A 723 -65.41 13.98 -19.25
N ALA A 724 -66.40 13.31 -18.66
CA ALA A 724 -66.19 12.26 -17.65
C ALA A 724 -65.38 11.08 -18.21
N GLN A 725 -65.68 10.60 -19.43
CA GLN A 725 -64.91 9.56 -20.11
C GLN A 725 -63.48 10.01 -20.45
N THR A 726 -63.30 11.28 -20.83
CA THR A 726 -61.96 11.84 -21.09
C THR A 726 -61.14 11.90 -19.81
N GLN A 727 -61.72 12.38 -18.70
CA GLN A 727 -61.05 12.41 -17.40
C GLN A 727 -60.77 11.00 -16.87
N ALA A 728 -61.71 10.07 -17.01
CA ALA A 728 -61.49 8.66 -16.65
C ALA A 728 -60.32 8.05 -17.44
N ARG A 729 -60.21 8.34 -18.75
CA ARG A 729 -59.09 7.88 -19.59
C ARG A 729 -57.75 8.51 -19.18
N LEU A 730 -57.74 9.79 -18.78
CA LEU A 730 -56.55 10.45 -18.24
C LEU A 730 -56.13 9.81 -16.90
N ASN A 731 -57.05 9.68 -15.95
CA ASN A 731 -56.80 9.03 -14.65
C ASN A 731 -56.32 7.57 -14.80
N ILE A 732 -56.76 6.85 -15.84
CA ILE A 732 -56.26 5.50 -16.17
C ILE A 732 -54.87 5.55 -16.80
N SER A 733 -54.58 6.53 -17.67
CA SER A 733 -53.22 6.73 -18.22
C SER A 733 -52.23 7.05 -17.10
N GLU A 734 -52.55 8.00 -16.22
CA GLU A 734 -51.69 8.36 -15.08
C GLU A 734 -51.45 7.17 -14.14
N LYS A 735 -52.46 6.33 -13.89
CA LYS A 735 -52.29 5.08 -13.13
C LYS A 735 -51.41 4.07 -13.86
N LEU A 736 -51.50 3.97 -15.18
CA LEU A 736 -50.65 3.11 -16.01
C LEU A 736 -49.20 3.61 -16.05
N ASP A 737 -48.99 4.92 -16.19
CA ASP A 737 -47.67 5.56 -16.23
C ASP A 737 -46.97 5.47 -14.86
N ASN A 738 -47.70 5.69 -13.77
CA ASN A 738 -47.22 5.44 -12.40
C ASN A 738 -46.89 3.95 -12.16
N ALA A 739 -47.74 3.04 -12.63
CA ALA A 739 -47.45 1.60 -12.56
C ALA A 739 -46.17 1.24 -13.35
N GLN A 740 -46.00 1.76 -14.57
CA GLN A 740 -44.77 1.56 -15.36
C GLN A 740 -43.53 2.17 -14.69
N ALA A 741 -43.66 3.31 -14.01
CA ALA A 741 -42.56 3.91 -13.24
C ALA A 741 -42.19 3.04 -12.02
N SER A 742 -43.19 2.51 -11.30
CA SER A 742 -42.97 1.56 -10.19
C SER A 742 -42.34 0.25 -10.66
N LEU A 743 -42.71 -0.24 -11.85
CA LEU A 743 -42.11 -1.43 -12.45
C LEU A 743 -40.65 -1.18 -12.82
N ARG A 744 -40.33 -0.06 -13.49
CA ARG A 744 -38.94 0.29 -13.87
C ARG A 744 -38.01 0.50 -12.67
N THR A 745 -38.55 1.01 -11.56
CA THR A 745 -37.78 1.13 -10.30
C THR A 745 -37.56 -0.26 -9.69
N ALA A 746 -38.58 -1.11 -9.58
CA ALA A 746 -38.42 -2.50 -9.14
C ALA A 746 -37.47 -3.32 -10.03
N GLU A 747 -37.48 -3.13 -11.36
CA GLU A 747 -36.53 -3.75 -12.30
C GLU A 747 -35.08 -3.28 -12.06
N SER A 748 -34.88 -1.99 -11.80
CA SER A 748 -33.59 -1.40 -11.41
C SER A 748 -33.10 -1.96 -10.08
N ASP A 749 -33.98 -2.08 -9.09
CA ASP A 749 -33.65 -2.60 -7.77
C ASP A 749 -33.29 -4.10 -7.85
N ILE A 750 -34.06 -4.90 -8.60
CA ILE A 750 -33.75 -6.30 -8.92
C ILE A 750 -32.39 -6.43 -9.63
N ALA A 751 -32.05 -5.52 -10.54
CA ALA A 751 -30.72 -5.50 -11.16
C ALA A 751 -29.61 -5.18 -10.13
N SER A 752 -29.85 -4.25 -9.21
CA SER A 752 -28.91 -3.93 -8.12
C SER A 752 -28.72 -5.11 -7.15
N PHE A 753 -29.80 -5.82 -6.81
CA PHE A 753 -29.75 -7.02 -5.97
C PHE A 753 -29.01 -8.17 -6.66
N LYS A 754 -29.19 -8.37 -7.97
CA LYS A 754 -28.42 -9.36 -8.74
C LYS A 754 -26.91 -9.08 -8.73
N ILE A 755 -26.51 -7.81 -8.87
CA ILE A 755 -25.10 -7.40 -8.72
C ILE A 755 -24.61 -7.69 -7.30
N ARG A 756 -25.38 -7.32 -6.28
CA ARG A 756 -25.02 -7.53 -4.87
C ARG A 756 -24.94 -9.01 -4.48
N VAL A 757 -25.81 -9.87 -5.03
CA VAL A 757 -25.73 -11.33 -4.88
C VAL A 757 -24.44 -11.85 -5.54
N SER A 758 -24.13 -11.45 -6.77
CA SER A 758 -22.88 -11.86 -7.44
C SER A 758 -21.63 -11.40 -6.69
N GLU A 759 -21.64 -10.21 -6.09
CA GLU A 759 -20.57 -9.77 -5.19
C GLU A 759 -20.43 -10.65 -3.93
N LEU A 760 -21.55 -11.06 -3.33
CA LEU A 760 -21.55 -11.94 -2.15
C LEU A 760 -21.09 -13.36 -2.51
N GLU A 761 -21.50 -13.90 -3.66
CA GLU A 761 -21.03 -15.17 -4.20
C GLU A 761 -19.52 -15.15 -4.48
N MET A 762 -19.00 -14.06 -5.06
CA MET A 762 -17.56 -13.88 -5.27
C MET A 762 -16.78 -13.78 -3.95
N ARG A 763 -17.32 -13.10 -2.92
CA ARG A 763 -16.73 -13.06 -1.58
C ARG A 763 -16.71 -14.45 -0.95
N LEU A 764 -17.87 -15.13 -0.88
CA LEU A 764 -17.98 -16.49 -0.36
C LEU A 764 -17.02 -17.46 -1.07
N SER A 765 -16.90 -17.37 -2.40
CA SER A 765 -15.93 -18.16 -3.18
C SER A 765 -14.47 -17.83 -2.86
N LYS A 766 -14.14 -16.57 -2.56
CA LYS A 766 -12.80 -16.18 -2.10
C LYS A 766 -12.53 -16.72 -0.70
N ASP A 767 -13.50 -16.59 0.20
CA ASP A 767 -13.36 -16.96 1.61
C ASP A 767 -13.30 -18.48 1.78
N GLN A 768 -14.07 -19.24 1.00
CA GLN A 768 -13.93 -20.71 0.88
C GLN A 768 -12.53 -21.13 0.40
N ARG A 769 -11.96 -20.44 -0.61
CA ARG A 769 -10.59 -20.71 -1.07
C ARG A 769 -9.54 -20.33 -0.02
N SER A 770 -9.76 -19.24 0.72
CA SER A 770 -8.89 -18.83 1.84
C SER A 770 -8.94 -19.85 2.98
N LEU A 771 -10.14 -20.36 3.31
CA LEU A 771 -10.34 -21.40 4.31
C LEU A 771 -9.65 -22.71 3.91
N LEU A 772 -9.84 -23.19 2.68
CA LEU A 772 -9.17 -24.39 2.16
C LEU A 772 -7.65 -24.23 2.10
N SER A 773 -7.14 -23.04 1.76
CA SER A 773 -5.70 -22.73 1.81
C SER A 773 -5.16 -22.80 3.23
N ALA A 774 -5.86 -22.21 4.20
CA ALA A 774 -5.45 -22.26 5.61
C ALA A 774 -5.56 -23.69 6.17
N GLU A 775 -6.60 -24.44 5.80
CA GLU A 775 -6.78 -25.84 6.21
C GLU A 775 -5.69 -26.76 5.64
N SER A 776 -5.23 -26.52 4.41
CA SER A 776 -4.02 -27.18 3.88
C SER A 776 -2.80 -26.81 4.72
N GLN A 777 -2.51 -25.52 4.90
CA GLN A 777 -1.36 -25.06 5.68
C GLN A 777 -1.35 -25.64 7.12
N TYR A 778 -2.51 -25.77 7.77
CA TYR A 778 -2.59 -26.42 9.07
C TYR A 778 -2.38 -27.94 9.01
N ARG A 779 -2.83 -28.64 7.96
CA ARG A 779 -2.47 -30.06 7.72
C ARG A 779 -0.97 -30.22 7.50
N ASP A 780 -0.38 -29.35 6.69
CA ASP A 780 1.04 -29.38 6.34
C ASP A 780 1.88 -29.14 7.60
N GLN A 781 1.61 -28.07 8.37
CA GLN A 781 2.23 -27.82 9.68
C GLN A 781 2.02 -28.96 10.69
N LEU A 782 0.84 -29.61 10.70
CA LEU A 782 0.60 -30.78 11.56
C LEU A 782 1.43 -31.98 11.13
N THR A 783 1.62 -32.23 9.83
CA THR A 783 2.48 -33.33 9.36
C THR A 783 3.96 -33.04 9.60
N GLU A 784 4.43 -31.81 9.42
CA GLU A 784 5.80 -31.39 9.79
C GLU A 784 6.04 -31.58 11.29
N ARG A 785 5.18 -31.02 12.15
CA ARG A 785 5.29 -31.16 13.62
C ARG A 785 5.27 -32.62 14.07
N ASN A 786 4.38 -33.44 13.50
CA ASN A 786 4.33 -34.87 13.80
C ASN A 786 5.58 -35.64 13.29
N THR A 787 6.18 -35.22 12.18
CA THR A 787 7.44 -35.77 11.66
C THR A 787 8.61 -35.41 12.57
N LEU A 788 8.72 -34.15 13.00
CA LEU A 788 9.74 -33.69 13.94
C LEU A 788 9.62 -34.38 15.30
N LEU A 789 8.41 -34.50 15.86
CA LEU A 789 8.16 -35.21 17.11
C LEU A 789 8.51 -36.70 17.02
N LEU A 790 8.15 -37.38 15.92
CA LEU A 790 8.55 -38.77 15.69
C LEU A 790 10.07 -38.91 15.58
N THR A 791 10.74 -37.95 14.93
CA THR A 791 12.20 -37.91 14.78
C THR A 791 12.90 -37.71 16.14
N ILE A 792 12.45 -36.76 16.95
CA ILE A 792 12.95 -36.52 18.31
C ILE A 792 12.78 -37.77 19.18
N TYR A 793 11.59 -38.40 19.12
CA TYR A 793 11.32 -39.64 19.85
C TYR A 793 12.25 -40.79 19.42
N GLN A 794 12.55 -40.93 18.12
CA GLN A 794 13.51 -41.92 17.60
C GLN A 794 14.96 -41.62 18.04
N TYR A 795 15.37 -40.34 18.13
CA TYR A 795 16.66 -39.99 18.70
C TYR A 795 16.72 -40.28 20.21
N MET A 796 15.63 -40.08 20.95
CA MET A 796 15.52 -40.46 22.35
C MET A 796 15.56 -41.98 22.55
N ASP A 797 14.95 -42.79 21.67
CA ASP A 797 15.07 -44.25 21.66
C ASP A 797 16.55 -44.69 21.59
N LYS A 798 17.33 -44.06 20.69
CA LYS A 798 18.77 -44.30 20.53
C LYS A 798 19.58 -43.88 21.75
N ILE A 799 19.36 -42.66 22.28
CA ILE A 799 20.09 -42.12 23.45
C ILE A 799 19.84 -42.98 24.69
N LEU A 800 18.62 -43.47 24.88
CA LEU A 800 18.25 -44.36 25.99
C LEU A 800 18.66 -45.83 25.76
N GLY A 801 19.23 -46.18 24.59
CA GLY A 801 19.65 -47.53 24.23
C GLY A 801 18.51 -48.55 24.07
N VAL A 802 17.26 -48.08 23.96
CA VAL A 802 16.05 -48.93 23.99
C VAL A 802 15.93 -49.81 22.74
N ASP A 803 16.59 -49.44 21.64
CA ASP A 803 16.78 -50.26 20.42
C ASP A 803 17.33 -51.68 20.69
N LYS A 804 18.00 -51.90 21.83
CA LYS A 804 18.53 -53.23 22.22
C LYS A 804 17.54 -54.10 23.00
N THR A 805 16.34 -53.61 23.33
CA THR A 805 15.29 -54.41 23.95
C THR A 805 14.33 -54.97 22.89
N PRO A 806 14.04 -56.29 22.88
CA PRO A 806 13.17 -56.87 21.87
C PRO A 806 11.74 -56.36 22.04
N LYS A 807 11.24 -55.60 21.05
CA LYS A 807 9.87 -55.08 21.00
C LYS A 807 8.87 -56.24 21.20
N LYS A 808 8.14 -56.24 22.33
CA LYS A 808 7.11 -57.27 22.60
C LYS A 808 6.02 -57.17 21.53
N SER A 809 5.83 -58.27 20.81
CA SER A 809 4.84 -58.40 19.72
C SER A 809 3.43 -58.04 20.20
N GLY A 810 2.91 -56.89 19.76
CA GLY A 810 1.56 -56.43 20.08
C GLY A 810 1.42 -54.93 20.31
N GLN A 811 2.46 -54.25 20.80
CA GLN A 811 2.46 -52.78 20.81
C GLN A 811 2.77 -52.24 19.41
N ALA A 812 1.74 -51.71 18.75
CA ALA A 812 1.91 -50.89 17.56
C ALA A 812 2.76 -49.66 17.89
N GLU A 813 3.66 -49.28 16.98
CA GLU A 813 4.49 -48.08 17.16
C GLU A 813 3.59 -46.84 17.27
N THR A 814 3.63 -46.16 18.43
CA THR A 814 2.77 -45.02 18.73
C THR A 814 3.22 -43.81 17.91
N LYS A 815 2.68 -43.67 16.69
CA LYS A 815 3.03 -42.59 15.76
C LYS A 815 2.18 -41.35 16.08
N PRO A 816 2.78 -40.14 16.19
CA PRO A 816 2.07 -38.90 16.52
C PRO A 816 0.81 -38.66 15.66
N PHE A 817 0.91 -38.99 14.36
CA PHE A 817 -0.15 -38.91 13.35
C PHE A 817 -1.42 -39.73 13.63
N THR A 818 -1.41 -40.65 14.61
CA THR A 818 -2.50 -41.64 14.80
C THR A 818 -3.06 -41.70 16.21
N ASN A 819 -2.22 -41.52 17.24
CA ASN A 819 -2.67 -41.39 18.63
C ASN A 819 -1.65 -40.54 19.41
N PHE A 820 -1.86 -39.23 19.38
CA PHE A 820 -0.95 -38.27 20.00
C PHE A 820 -0.84 -38.45 21.53
N GLY A 821 -1.93 -38.79 22.22
CA GLY A 821 -1.94 -38.96 23.68
C GLY A 821 -0.97 -40.07 24.13
N VAL A 822 -1.11 -41.27 23.57
CA VAL A 822 -0.23 -42.40 23.94
C VAL A 822 1.21 -42.17 23.47
N PHE A 823 1.42 -41.45 22.36
CA PHE A 823 2.77 -40.99 21.97
C PHE A 823 3.37 -40.02 23.00
N HIS A 824 2.58 -39.06 23.50
CA HIS A 824 2.98 -38.05 24.47
C HIS A 824 3.35 -38.69 25.83
N ASP A 825 2.55 -39.64 26.32
CA ASP A 825 2.84 -40.39 27.54
C ASP A 825 4.15 -41.20 27.43
N ASN A 826 4.37 -41.84 26.28
CA ASN A 826 5.62 -42.55 25.98
C ASN A 826 6.82 -41.58 25.90
N LEU A 827 6.66 -40.41 25.28
CA LEU A 827 7.69 -39.38 25.20
C LEU A 827 8.05 -38.82 26.59
N ILE A 828 7.06 -38.54 27.44
CA ILE A 828 7.26 -38.12 28.84
C ILE A 828 7.99 -39.19 29.65
N THR A 829 7.63 -40.47 29.46
CA THR A 829 8.30 -41.59 30.14
C THR A 829 9.77 -41.66 29.77
N ARG A 830 10.11 -41.42 28.49
CA ARG A 830 11.49 -41.33 28.00
C ARG A 830 12.23 -40.09 28.50
N LEU A 831 11.57 -38.93 28.57
CA LEU A 831 12.15 -37.69 29.11
C LEU A 831 12.53 -37.86 30.59
N LYS A 832 11.68 -38.54 31.38
CA LYS A 832 11.97 -38.88 32.78
C LYS A 832 13.19 -39.82 32.90
N ALA A 833 13.29 -40.84 32.04
CA ALA A 833 14.46 -41.71 32.01
C ALA A 833 15.76 -40.97 31.63
N LEU A 834 15.69 -40.06 30.65
CA LEU A 834 16.84 -39.23 30.24
C LEU A 834 17.27 -38.27 31.35
N SER A 835 16.31 -37.64 32.03
CA SER A 835 16.55 -36.76 33.18
C SER A 835 17.19 -37.52 34.35
N GLN A 836 16.78 -38.76 34.63
CA GLN A 836 17.45 -39.59 35.64
C GLN A 836 18.90 -39.92 35.25
N ILE A 837 19.18 -40.22 33.98
CA ILE A 837 20.55 -40.46 33.49
C ILE A 837 21.41 -39.20 33.64
N GLN A 838 20.85 -38.01 33.38
CA GLN A 838 21.54 -36.74 33.63
C GLN A 838 21.84 -36.55 35.13
N MET A 839 20.85 -36.75 36.02
CA MET A 839 21.05 -36.62 37.47
C MET A 839 22.12 -37.61 38.00
N ASP A 840 22.11 -38.84 37.49
CA ASP A 840 23.12 -39.86 37.80
C ASP A 840 24.52 -39.47 37.28
N PHE A 841 24.60 -38.81 36.11
CA PHE A 841 25.85 -38.29 35.55
C PHE A 841 26.38 -37.12 36.36
N ASP A 842 25.56 -36.09 36.62
CA ASP A 842 25.92 -34.91 37.43
C ASP A 842 26.40 -35.32 38.83
N LYS A 843 25.78 -36.36 39.41
CA LYS A 843 26.22 -36.93 40.69
C LYS A 843 27.59 -37.59 40.56
N ARG A 844 27.83 -38.42 39.55
CA ARG A 844 29.14 -39.06 39.30
C ARG A 844 30.23 -38.02 39.05
N CYS A 845 29.93 -36.95 38.31
CA CYS A 845 30.85 -35.84 38.09
C CYS A 845 31.23 -35.18 39.42
N LYS A 846 30.26 -34.82 40.26
CA LYS A 846 30.51 -34.24 41.59
C LYS A 846 31.27 -35.20 42.53
N ASP A 847 30.96 -36.49 42.50
CA ASP A 847 31.69 -37.53 43.26
C ASP A 847 33.15 -37.68 42.78
N ILE A 848 33.43 -37.47 41.49
CA ILE A 848 34.77 -37.52 40.88
C ILE A 848 35.54 -36.22 41.15
N GLU A 849 34.91 -35.07 40.95
CA GLU A 849 35.44 -33.74 41.28
C GLU A 849 35.84 -33.68 42.75
N GLY A 850 34.96 -34.10 43.67
CA GLY A 850 35.25 -34.16 45.11
C GLY A 850 36.50 -34.98 45.42
N ARG A 851 36.62 -36.19 44.85
CA ARG A 851 37.83 -37.04 45.01
C ARG A 851 39.10 -36.38 44.46
N PHE A 852 39.01 -35.65 43.36
CA PHE A 852 40.14 -34.89 42.83
C PHE A 852 40.47 -33.67 43.69
N THR A 853 39.48 -32.95 44.23
CA THR A 853 39.67 -31.84 45.18
C THR A 853 40.32 -32.31 46.48
N GLU A 854 39.87 -33.43 47.05
CA GLU A 854 40.49 -34.09 48.20
C GLU A 854 41.95 -34.46 47.91
N LYS A 855 42.21 -35.15 46.80
CA LYS A 855 43.57 -35.54 46.39
C LYS A 855 44.48 -34.31 46.16
N MET A 856 43.94 -33.23 45.61
CA MET A 856 44.66 -31.95 45.44
C MET A 856 44.93 -31.27 46.80
N ALA A 857 44.00 -31.32 47.74
CA ALA A 857 44.19 -30.80 49.10
C ALA A 857 45.27 -31.59 49.86
N ASP A 858 45.27 -32.93 49.75
CA ASP A 858 46.32 -33.78 50.32
C ASP A 858 47.69 -33.53 49.67
N MET A 859 47.77 -33.37 48.34
CA MET A 859 49.03 -33.01 47.69
C MET A 859 49.53 -31.62 48.13
N ARG A 860 48.64 -30.63 48.29
CA ARG A 860 49.00 -29.30 48.85
C ARG A 860 49.51 -29.43 50.29
N LYS A 861 48.88 -30.25 51.13
CA LYS A 861 49.30 -30.55 52.51
C LYS A 861 50.64 -31.29 52.58
N GLN A 862 50.91 -32.20 51.64
CA GLN A 862 52.22 -32.84 51.50
C GLN A 862 53.31 -31.86 51.07
N LEU A 863 53.02 -30.94 50.15
CA LEU A 863 53.94 -29.88 49.74
C LEU A 863 54.23 -28.90 50.89
N ASP A 864 53.21 -28.42 51.60
CA ASP A 864 53.34 -27.56 52.79
C ASP A 864 54.18 -28.24 53.89
N ASN A 865 53.98 -29.53 54.13
CA ASN A 865 54.82 -30.32 55.04
C ASN A 865 56.28 -30.43 54.57
N ARG A 866 56.54 -30.52 53.25
CA ARG A 866 57.91 -30.52 52.69
C ARG A 866 58.56 -29.14 52.78
N TRP A 867 57.85 -28.06 52.50
CA TRP A 867 58.32 -26.69 52.74
C TRP A 867 58.71 -26.49 54.20
N LYS A 868 57.84 -26.85 55.15
CA LYS A 868 58.13 -26.83 56.59
C LYS A 868 59.25 -27.76 57.07
N GLN A 869 59.75 -28.66 56.21
CA GLN A 869 60.99 -29.41 56.44
C GLN A 869 62.18 -28.66 55.85
N ILE A 870 62.07 -28.13 54.62
CA ILE A 870 63.08 -27.28 53.97
C ILE A 870 63.39 -26.06 54.85
N ASP A 871 62.38 -25.34 55.36
CA ASP A 871 62.56 -24.19 56.26
C ASP A 871 63.40 -24.54 57.50
N LYS A 872 63.20 -25.74 58.06
CA LYS A 872 63.95 -26.24 59.22
C LYS A 872 65.39 -26.61 58.86
N PHE A 873 65.61 -27.19 57.68
CA PHE A 873 66.95 -27.45 57.17
C PHE A 873 67.69 -26.14 56.85
N GLU A 874 67.03 -25.16 56.22
CA GLU A 874 67.62 -23.84 55.96
C GLU A 874 67.95 -23.09 57.25
N ALA A 875 67.03 -23.05 58.21
CA ALA A 875 67.28 -22.47 59.53
C ALA A 875 68.46 -23.16 60.25
N GLY A 876 68.57 -24.49 60.13
CA GLY A 876 69.72 -25.25 60.62
C GLY A 876 71.03 -24.88 59.92
N VAL A 877 71.06 -24.85 58.59
CA VAL A 877 72.22 -24.43 57.78
C VAL A 877 72.62 -22.99 58.09
N LYS A 878 71.65 -22.10 58.28
CA LYS A 878 71.86 -20.70 58.69
C LYS A 878 72.47 -20.61 60.08
N ALA A 879 71.99 -21.38 61.06
CA ALA A 879 72.60 -21.46 62.38
C ALA A 879 74.05 -22.02 62.33
N PHE A 880 74.33 -22.99 61.46
CA PHE A 880 75.70 -23.45 61.19
C PHE A 880 76.57 -22.38 60.51
N ALA A 881 76.01 -21.55 59.62
CA ALA A 881 76.72 -20.43 59.02
C ALA A 881 76.98 -19.30 60.04
N GLU A 882 76.00 -18.94 60.88
CA GLU A 882 76.13 -17.94 61.93
C GLU A 882 77.14 -18.34 63.00
N THR A 883 77.12 -19.60 63.45
CA THR A 883 78.16 -20.13 64.34
C THR A 883 79.54 -20.14 63.66
N LYS A 884 79.65 -20.54 62.38
CA LYS A 884 80.91 -20.47 61.60
C LYS A 884 81.45 -19.04 61.46
N THR A 885 80.61 -18.03 61.20
CA THR A 885 81.06 -16.62 61.16
C THR A 885 81.39 -16.08 62.56
N THR A 886 80.76 -16.60 63.61
CA THR A 886 81.08 -16.24 65.00
C THR A 886 82.43 -16.84 65.43
N TRP A 887 82.73 -18.08 65.02
CA TRP A 887 84.05 -18.68 65.17
C TRP A 887 85.13 -17.91 64.41
N ARG A 888 84.88 -17.51 63.14
CA ARG A 888 85.79 -16.63 62.40
C ARG A 888 86.00 -15.29 63.12
N ARG A 889 84.94 -14.62 63.59
CA ARG A 889 85.07 -13.37 64.37
C ARG A 889 85.90 -13.56 65.64
N LYS A 890 85.75 -14.67 66.37
CA LYS A 890 86.59 -15.00 67.54
C LYS A 890 88.04 -15.29 67.15
N TYR A 891 88.28 -15.96 66.03
CA TYR A 891 89.62 -16.22 65.49
C TYR A 891 90.32 -14.91 65.12
N ASN A 892 89.71 -14.09 64.25
CA ASN A 892 90.24 -12.79 63.83
C ASN A 892 90.44 -11.83 65.02
N ALA A 893 89.61 -11.91 66.06
CA ALA A 893 89.83 -11.14 67.30
C ALA A 893 91.07 -11.62 68.06
N LYS A 894 91.31 -12.94 68.15
CA LYS A 894 92.53 -13.49 68.78
C LYS A 894 93.79 -13.27 67.94
N GLU A 895 93.66 -13.28 66.62
CA GLU A 895 94.71 -12.87 65.68
C GLU A 895 95.05 -11.38 65.89
N GLY A 896 94.04 -10.51 66.00
CA GLY A 896 94.20 -9.09 66.35
C GLY A 896 94.79 -8.86 67.75
N GLU A 897 94.44 -9.67 68.75
CA GLU A 897 95.10 -9.65 70.07
C GLU A 897 96.57 -10.08 69.97
N VAL A 898 96.91 -11.07 69.15
CA VAL A 898 98.30 -11.50 68.92
C VAL A 898 99.10 -10.43 68.18
N GLU A 899 98.52 -9.76 67.17
CA GLU A 899 99.16 -8.60 66.54
C GLU A 899 99.30 -7.43 67.51
N ALA A 900 98.30 -7.16 68.36
CA ALA A 900 98.41 -6.13 69.41
C ALA A 900 99.49 -6.48 70.46
N LEU A 901 99.72 -7.76 70.77
CA LEU A 901 100.83 -8.20 71.62
C LEU A 901 102.18 -8.09 70.90
N LYS A 902 102.24 -8.29 69.57
CA LYS A 902 103.45 -8.00 68.78
C LYS A 902 103.74 -6.50 68.72
N THR A 903 102.74 -5.66 68.45
CA THR A 903 102.93 -4.20 68.39
C THR A 903 103.26 -3.62 69.75
N THR A 904 102.62 -4.06 70.84
CA THR A 904 103.01 -3.60 72.19
C THR A 904 104.39 -4.10 72.63
N ASN A 905 104.85 -5.27 72.17
CA ASN A 905 106.23 -5.71 72.37
C ASN A 905 107.23 -4.85 71.55
N ALA A 906 106.86 -4.47 70.32
CA ALA A 906 107.63 -3.53 69.51
C ALA A 906 107.62 -2.10 70.10
N GLU A 907 106.49 -1.65 70.66
CA GLU A 907 106.38 -0.36 71.35
C GLU A 907 107.12 -0.36 72.69
N LEU A 908 107.14 -1.44 73.46
CA LEU A 908 108.00 -1.56 74.65
C LEU A 908 109.48 -1.51 74.26
N SER A 909 109.85 -2.13 73.15
CA SER A 909 111.19 -2.03 72.56
C SER A 909 111.51 -0.60 72.07
N ALA A 910 110.51 0.16 71.60
CA ALA A 910 110.64 1.56 71.19
C ALA A 910 110.53 2.56 72.36
N GLN A 911 109.87 2.21 73.46
CA GLN A 911 109.73 3.03 74.66
C GLN A 911 110.99 2.92 75.51
N LEU A 912 111.64 1.75 75.55
CA LEU A 912 113.02 1.59 76.05
C LEU A 912 114.03 2.49 75.33
N SER A 913 113.81 2.83 74.05
CA SER A 913 114.72 3.68 73.27
C SER A 913 114.29 5.16 73.19
N SER A 914 113.08 5.53 73.62
CA SER A 914 112.53 6.90 73.50
C SER A 914 112.25 7.63 74.81
N THR A 915 112.70 7.12 75.96
CA THR A 915 112.46 7.69 77.31
C THR A 915 113.13 9.06 77.59
N ARG A 916 112.78 10.14 76.87
CA ARG A 916 113.27 11.50 77.17
C ARG A 916 112.25 12.65 77.03
N ARG A 917 111.31 12.65 78.00
CA ARG A 917 110.51 13.78 78.54
C ARG A 917 109.26 14.26 77.76
N PRO A 918 108.27 14.88 78.46
CA PRO A 918 106.90 15.06 77.94
C PRO A 918 106.30 16.49 78.07
N GLY A 919 105.04 16.66 77.67
CA GLY A 919 104.17 17.83 77.93
C GLY A 919 103.58 18.45 76.65
N GLN A 920 102.38 19.04 76.65
CA GLN A 920 101.36 19.21 77.70
C GLN A 920 99.97 19.44 77.04
N THR A 921 98.87 19.19 77.75
CA THR A 921 97.48 19.21 77.21
C THR A 921 96.75 20.56 77.39
N ASP A 922 95.45 20.56 77.02
CA ASP A 922 94.34 21.44 77.50
C ASP A 922 93.67 22.32 76.43
N SER A 923 94.23 22.41 75.21
CA SER A 923 93.67 23.22 74.11
C SER A 923 92.59 22.52 73.23
N MET A 924 92.14 21.31 73.61
CA MET A 924 91.33 20.46 72.71
C MET A 924 89.80 20.58 72.90
N GLU A 925 89.31 20.81 74.11
CA GLU A 925 87.87 20.67 74.40
C GLU A 925 87.00 21.73 73.70
N ILE A 926 87.46 22.98 73.66
CA ILE A 926 86.77 24.10 72.99
C ILE A 926 86.56 23.81 71.49
N ARG A 927 87.55 23.20 70.83
CA ARG A 927 87.45 22.77 69.42
C ARG A 927 86.39 21.67 69.23
N SER A 928 86.21 20.77 70.20
CA SER A 928 85.22 19.68 70.13
C SER A 928 83.76 20.16 70.15
N LEU A 929 83.49 21.35 70.72
CA LEU A 929 82.16 21.94 70.80
C LEU A 929 81.84 22.74 69.52
N SER A 930 82.78 23.55 69.04
CA SER A 930 82.63 24.28 67.77
C SER A 930 82.39 23.33 66.58
N ALA A 931 83.06 22.17 66.55
CA ALA A 931 82.86 21.17 65.50
C ALA A 931 81.44 20.55 65.49
N ARG A 932 80.78 20.45 66.66
CA ARG A 932 79.43 19.90 66.78
C ARG A 932 78.36 20.87 66.25
N ALA A 933 78.52 22.18 66.46
CA ALA A 933 77.62 23.19 65.91
C ALA A 933 77.62 23.17 64.37
N VAL A 934 78.81 23.26 63.75
CA VAL A 934 78.98 23.21 62.28
C VAL A 934 78.43 21.90 61.68
N THR A 935 78.50 20.79 62.42
CA THR A 935 77.92 19.50 61.99
C THR A 935 76.39 19.51 62.00
N ALA A 936 75.74 20.30 62.86
CA ALA A 936 74.28 20.46 62.89
C ALA A 936 73.79 21.35 61.74
N GLU A 937 74.44 22.50 61.51
CA GLU A 937 74.12 23.41 60.40
C GLU A 937 74.24 22.70 59.03
N ARG A 938 75.31 21.90 58.85
CA ARG A 938 75.49 21.09 57.63
C ARG A 938 74.39 20.05 57.42
N ARG A 939 73.74 19.55 58.48
CA ARG A 939 72.58 18.64 58.37
C ARG A 939 71.32 19.39 57.97
N LEU A 940 71.11 20.61 58.49
CA LEU A 940 69.97 21.46 58.12
C LEU A 940 70.00 21.83 56.63
N ASN A 941 71.14 22.32 56.13
CA ASN A 941 71.30 22.65 54.71
C ASN A 941 71.11 21.42 53.81
N ASN A 942 71.61 20.24 54.22
CA ASN A 942 71.38 18.99 53.48
C ASN A 942 69.88 18.62 53.41
N ALA A 943 69.12 18.83 54.49
CA ALA A 943 67.68 18.56 54.50
C ALA A 943 66.89 19.56 53.62
N GLN A 944 67.24 20.85 53.65
CA GLN A 944 66.63 21.86 52.77
C GLN A 944 66.94 21.61 51.29
N ASN A 945 68.17 21.21 50.96
CA ASN A 945 68.55 20.83 49.60
C ASN A 945 67.82 19.55 49.14
N GLN A 946 67.54 18.60 50.04
CA GLN A 946 66.73 17.42 49.74
C GLN A 946 65.26 17.79 49.48
N LEU A 947 64.69 18.73 50.25
CA LEU A 947 63.33 19.22 50.03
C LEU A 947 63.18 19.89 48.66
N LEU A 948 64.06 20.85 48.34
CA LEU A 948 64.09 21.51 47.03
C LEU A 948 64.24 20.50 45.88
N ALA A 949 65.11 19.50 46.02
CA ALA A 949 65.28 18.43 45.04
C ALA A 949 64.07 17.47 44.93
N THR A 950 63.15 17.46 45.89
CA THR A 950 61.85 16.77 45.77
C THR A 950 60.78 17.66 45.13
N GLU A 951 60.75 18.95 45.45
CA GLU A 951 59.83 19.93 44.84
C GLU A 951 60.11 20.09 43.34
N GLU A 952 61.38 20.21 42.96
CA GLU A 952 61.82 20.26 41.56
C GLU A 952 61.46 18.96 40.80
N LYS A 953 61.58 17.80 41.44
CA LYS A 953 61.12 16.52 40.86
C LYS A 953 59.61 16.49 40.64
N VAL A 954 58.81 16.94 41.62
CA VAL A 954 57.35 17.02 41.49
C VAL A 954 56.95 17.99 40.39
N ALA A 955 57.58 19.16 40.29
CA ALA A 955 57.39 20.10 39.19
C ALA A 955 57.73 19.46 37.83
N SER A 956 58.87 18.76 37.73
CA SER A 956 59.27 18.06 36.49
C SER A 956 58.30 16.94 36.10
N MET A 957 57.68 16.27 37.06
CA MET A 957 56.64 15.26 36.82
C MET A 957 55.34 15.91 36.34
N SER A 958 54.88 16.97 37.00
CA SER A 958 53.70 17.73 36.56
C SER A 958 53.86 18.29 35.15
N GLN A 959 55.05 18.77 34.79
CA GLN A 959 55.36 19.24 33.44
C GLN A 959 55.37 18.10 32.41
N LYS A 960 55.86 16.90 32.77
CA LYS A 960 55.80 15.70 31.93
C LYS A 960 54.37 15.22 31.70
N THR A 961 53.51 15.25 32.73
CA THR A 961 52.08 14.92 32.60
C THR A 961 51.39 15.89 31.66
N ALA A 962 51.50 17.21 31.88
CA ALA A 962 50.91 18.21 30.99
C ALA A 962 51.42 18.10 29.52
N ALA A 963 52.70 17.75 29.33
CA ALA A 963 53.28 17.48 28.01
C ALA A 963 52.87 16.13 27.40
N ALA A 964 52.34 15.19 28.19
CA ALA A 964 51.70 13.97 27.70
C ALA A 964 50.23 14.25 27.34
N ASP A 965 49.50 14.97 28.19
CA ASP A 965 48.10 15.35 27.97
C ASP A 965 47.94 16.18 26.69
N SER A 966 48.82 17.15 26.46
CA SER A 966 48.86 17.93 25.21
C SER A 966 49.13 17.07 23.96
N LYS A 967 49.91 15.98 24.08
CA LYS A 967 50.13 15.01 22.99
C LYS A 967 48.92 14.10 22.78
N TRP A 968 48.21 13.74 23.85
CA TRP A 968 46.94 13.01 23.74
C TRP A 968 45.87 13.86 23.06
N GLU A 969 45.71 15.13 23.47
CA GLU A 969 44.77 16.07 22.85
C GLU A 969 45.08 16.28 21.35
N ALA A 970 46.36 16.40 20.99
CA ALA A 970 46.80 16.48 19.59
C ALA A 970 46.46 15.21 18.79
N ARG A 971 46.69 14.02 19.35
CA ARG A 971 46.29 12.74 18.72
C ARG A 971 44.78 12.62 18.56
N VAL A 972 43.99 13.00 19.57
CA VAL A 972 42.52 12.96 19.50
C VAL A 972 42.04 13.85 18.35
N LYS A 973 42.53 15.09 18.25
CA LYS A 973 42.23 16.00 17.12
C LYS A 973 42.70 15.46 15.77
N GLU A 974 43.79 14.71 15.73
CA GLU A 974 44.23 14.01 14.51
C GLU A 974 43.28 12.86 14.14
N TYR A 975 42.83 12.04 15.10
CA TYR A 975 41.86 10.97 14.87
C TYR A 975 40.49 11.51 14.47
N GLU A 976 40.00 12.60 15.08
CA GLU A 976 38.79 13.32 14.66
C GLU A 976 38.90 13.81 13.21
N SER A 977 40.04 14.41 12.85
CA SER A 977 40.32 14.87 11.48
C SER A 977 40.37 13.71 10.48
N ARG A 978 41.08 12.62 10.81
CA ARG A 978 41.14 11.39 10.01
C ARG A 978 39.76 10.77 9.84
N LEU A 979 38.97 10.61 10.90
CA LEU A 979 37.60 10.10 10.87
C LEU A 979 36.70 10.94 9.97
N LYS A 980 36.72 12.27 10.12
CA LYS A 980 35.97 13.19 9.26
C LYS A 980 36.39 13.09 7.79
N SER A 981 37.69 12.96 7.51
CA SER A 981 38.17 12.76 6.13
C SER A 981 37.70 11.43 5.52
N ALA A 982 37.57 10.38 6.35
CA ALA A 982 37.05 9.08 5.96
C ALA A 982 35.54 9.12 5.72
N GLU A 983 34.77 9.81 6.57
CA GLU A 983 33.34 10.07 6.32
C GLU A 983 33.13 10.82 5.00
N GLU A 984 33.89 11.88 4.73
CA GLU A 984 33.80 12.60 3.46
C GLU A 984 34.21 11.75 2.27
N ARG A 985 35.18 10.84 2.45
CA ARG A 985 35.54 9.85 1.42
C ARG A 985 34.38 8.89 1.15
N VAL A 986 33.74 8.33 2.19
CA VAL A 986 32.55 7.47 2.05
C VAL A 986 31.38 8.24 1.44
N LYS A 987 31.19 9.52 1.77
CA LYS A 987 30.18 10.39 1.14
C LYS A 987 30.47 10.59 -0.36
N ARG A 988 31.74 10.84 -0.73
CA ARG A 988 32.19 10.93 -2.14
C ARG A 988 32.06 9.60 -2.90
N GLU A 989 32.41 8.47 -2.27
CA GLU A 989 32.29 7.14 -2.87
C GLU A 989 30.82 6.71 -3.02
N ARG A 990 29.94 7.02 -2.06
CA ARG A 990 28.48 6.86 -2.20
C ARG A 990 27.92 7.72 -3.33
N GLN A 991 28.33 8.99 -3.44
CA GLN A 991 27.90 9.88 -4.51
C GLN A 991 28.37 9.40 -5.89
N GLY A 992 29.66 9.07 -6.07
CA GLY A 992 30.20 8.51 -7.31
C GLY A 992 29.68 7.09 -7.65
N SER A 993 29.08 6.38 -6.68
CA SER A 993 28.35 5.14 -6.93
C SER A 993 26.92 5.41 -7.37
N LYS A 994 26.24 6.41 -6.78
CA LYS A 994 24.93 6.90 -7.24
C LYS A 994 25.01 7.49 -8.65
N GLU A 995 26.09 8.19 -8.98
CA GLU A 995 26.35 8.72 -10.33
C GLU A 995 26.57 7.59 -11.34
N ARG A 996 27.36 6.55 -11.00
CA ARG A 996 27.49 5.35 -11.85
C ARG A 996 26.17 4.57 -12.00
N VAL A 997 25.35 4.47 -10.96
CA VAL A 997 24.00 3.88 -11.07
C VAL A 997 23.12 4.71 -12.01
N ASN A 998 23.07 6.03 -11.84
CA ASN A 998 22.35 6.93 -12.76
C ASN A 998 22.88 6.82 -14.20
N GLU A 999 24.19 6.65 -14.40
CA GLU A 999 24.78 6.47 -15.73
C GLU A 999 24.37 5.12 -16.33
N LEU A 1000 24.44 4.03 -15.58
CA LEU A 1000 23.98 2.69 -16.00
C LEU A 1000 22.48 2.66 -16.27
N GLU A 1001 21.66 3.36 -15.48
CA GLU A 1001 20.23 3.56 -15.74
C GLU A 1001 19.97 4.33 -17.03
N ASN A 1002 20.77 5.36 -17.33
CA ASN A 1002 20.68 6.11 -18.59
C ASN A 1002 21.17 5.28 -19.79
N GLN A 1003 22.21 4.44 -19.61
CA GLN A 1003 22.65 3.48 -20.60
C GLN A 1003 21.58 2.40 -20.85
N LEU A 1004 20.92 1.88 -19.81
CA LEU A 1004 19.75 0.99 -19.92
C LEU A 1004 18.57 1.68 -20.63
N LYS A 1005 18.17 2.89 -20.21
CA LYS A 1005 17.13 3.70 -20.89
C LYS A 1005 17.51 3.98 -22.36
N SER A 1006 18.79 4.05 -22.71
CA SER A 1006 19.28 4.19 -24.09
C SER A 1006 19.22 2.87 -24.88
N LEU A 1007 19.75 1.78 -24.33
CA LEU A 1007 19.71 0.44 -24.93
C LEU A 1007 18.28 -0.07 -25.11
N GLN A 1008 17.38 0.22 -24.17
CA GLN A 1008 15.96 -0.12 -24.29
C GLN A 1008 15.27 0.69 -25.39
N ARG A 1009 15.61 1.97 -25.60
CA ARG A 1009 15.16 2.73 -26.78
C ARG A 1009 15.72 2.17 -28.09
N GLN A 1010 16.96 1.68 -28.10
CA GLN A 1010 17.54 1.00 -29.26
C GLN A 1010 16.86 -0.35 -29.52
N LEU A 1011 16.51 -1.10 -28.48
CA LEU A 1011 15.74 -2.35 -28.55
C LEU A 1011 14.33 -2.08 -29.11
N ASP A 1012 13.62 -1.09 -28.59
CA ASP A 1012 12.31 -0.64 -29.10
C ASP A 1012 12.37 -0.25 -30.58
N LEU A 1013 13.43 0.46 -31.00
CA LEU A 1013 13.64 0.84 -32.39
C LEU A 1013 14.01 -0.37 -33.26
N ALA A 1014 14.78 -1.33 -32.75
CA ALA A 1014 15.10 -2.57 -33.43
C ALA A 1014 13.87 -3.48 -33.57
N GLN A 1015 13.02 -3.56 -32.54
CA GLN A 1015 11.74 -4.27 -32.56
C GLN A 1015 10.76 -3.60 -33.54
N LYS A 1016 10.67 -2.26 -33.56
CA LYS A 1016 9.86 -1.53 -34.55
C LYS A 1016 10.37 -1.75 -35.98
N ARG A 1017 11.69 -1.74 -36.21
CA ARG A 1017 12.30 -2.11 -37.49
C ARG A 1017 12.03 -3.57 -37.85
N SER A 1018 12.07 -4.49 -36.89
CA SER A 1018 11.75 -5.91 -37.08
C SER A 1018 10.28 -6.12 -37.44
N GLN A 1019 9.35 -5.43 -36.77
CA GLN A 1019 7.92 -5.44 -37.08
C GLN A 1019 7.64 -4.81 -38.46
N GLN A 1020 8.35 -3.74 -38.82
CA GLN A 1020 8.29 -3.14 -40.16
C GLN A 1020 8.86 -4.09 -41.23
N LEU A 1021 9.97 -4.77 -40.97
CA LEU A 1021 10.53 -5.79 -41.86
C LEU A 1021 9.63 -7.01 -41.99
N THR A 1022 9.00 -7.45 -40.91
CA THR A 1022 7.98 -8.53 -40.93
C THR A 1022 6.79 -8.11 -41.77
N GLY A 1023 6.27 -6.89 -41.57
CA GLY A 1023 5.22 -6.32 -42.41
C GLY A 1023 5.60 -6.23 -43.88
N VAL A 1024 6.83 -5.80 -44.19
CA VAL A 1024 7.36 -5.77 -45.58
C VAL A 1024 7.49 -7.18 -46.17
N ILE A 1025 7.98 -8.15 -45.39
CA ILE A 1025 8.08 -9.57 -45.77
C ILE A 1025 6.69 -10.13 -46.06
N ASP A 1026 5.69 -9.84 -45.23
CA ASP A 1026 4.34 -10.35 -45.42
C ASP A 1026 3.62 -9.64 -46.59
N THR A 1027 3.89 -8.35 -46.86
CA THR A 1027 3.45 -7.70 -48.12
C THR A 1027 4.16 -8.26 -49.35
N ASN A 1028 5.44 -8.64 -49.26
CA ASN A 1028 6.17 -9.25 -50.38
C ASN A 1028 5.77 -10.72 -50.62
N LYS A 1029 5.40 -11.47 -49.57
CA LYS A 1029 4.77 -12.80 -49.71
C LYS A 1029 3.43 -12.75 -50.44
N ALA A 1030 2.70 -11.65 -50.36
CA ALA A 1030 1.50 -11.41 -51.16
C ALA A 1030 1.79 -10.99 -52.62
N GLY A 1031 3.06 -10.83 -53.00
CA GLY A 1031 3.48 -10.10 -54.21
C GLY A 1031 4.28 -10.86 -55.27
N SER A 1032 4.50 -12.18 -55.16
CA SER A 1032 5.27 -12.93 -56.19
C SER A 1032 4.81 -14.38 -56.40
N GLY A 1033 3.68 -14.56 -57.07
CA GLY A 1033 3.13 -15.87 -57.45
C GLY A 1033 2.92 -16.08 -58.95
N SER A 1034 3.97 -16.05 -59.79
CA SER A 1034 4.00 -16.73 -61.10
C SER A 1034 5.38 -16.68 -61.81
N ALA A 1035 5.60 -17.65 -62.71
CA ALA A 1035 6.49 -17.61 -63.89
C ALA A 1035 8.05 -17.70 -63.78
N ASN A 1036 8.52 -18.95 -63.69
CA ASN A 1036 9.42 -19.60 -64.67
C ASN A 1036 10.96 -19.41 -64.70
N SER A 1037 11.63 -20.49 -65.16
CA SER A 1037 13.01 -20.64 -65.68
C SER A 1037 14.26 -20.52 -64.77
N SER A 1038 15.05 -21.60 -64.78
CA SER A 1038 16.44 -21.77 -64.31
C SER A 1038 17.48 -21.21 -65.32
N PRO A 1039 18.82 -21.42 -65.17
CA PRO A 1039 19.63 -21.92 -64.04
C PRO A 1039 20.93 -21.09 -63.74
N SER A 1040 21.75 -21.60 -62.80
CA SER A 1040 23.23 -21.76 -62.94
C SER A 1040 24.20 -20.99 -62.01
N SER A 1041 25.26 -21.71 -61.64
CA SER A 1041 26.64 -21.31 -61.30
C SER A 1041 27.02 -20.76 -59.92
N ARG A 1042 27.90 -21.54 -59.26
CA ARG A 1042 28.78 -21.28 -58.09
C ARG A 1042 28.11 -21.21 -56.73
#